data_AF-A0A9P5SWQ9-F1
#
_entry.id   AF-A0A9P5SWQ9-F1
#
_cell.length_a   1.000
_cell.length_b   1.000
_cell.length_c   1.000
_cell.angle_alpha   90.00
_cell.angle_beta   90.00
_cell.angle_gamma   90.00
#
_symmetry.space_group_name_H-M   'P 1'
#
loop_
_entity.id
_entity.type
_entity.pdbx_description
1 polymer ?
#
loop_
_entity_poly.entity_id
_entity_poly.type
_entity_poly.pdbx_seq_one_letter_code
_entity_poly.pdbx_strand_id
1 'polypeptide(L)'
;MFRSWEEQSKVGLLFLDKINVIEINDDVYFKWSATKEIANVRLQLGDTLNEQQQQHGPAASTRIVNIRISGSAEYIKWLVHTEHDFPQIAPKDVRELGKKNQWNADRGIAIPLNFNYKARSFNGLIFTHLPTPILTGLPFHIHGVFALTKDRKGLAGGSGKFDSKFVWNQFMMDTALPRTAANAFTKLLQYMFRPETQGGPKSWEIGQTIEQYFRFWPVKPRTDGSQEQTSTNAFIKNFIRISHKKPIFPCRFALQTPPVVGLKGQDVVFTGSILNDTIGNLGQIIRGRLQSIGTGVCDCPGYMQAQIEAQWKSSTGLAALPYRRVNSSLIRRLIRHDSTFLPSLKRDDEKRWVLCVILSKADVITSMEEPLTGLAIIPLMNGEWKELRNQGGSTRNYYVAGTEIRELIKGGDLLVDESLFKTVKDQRPGGRPAPDLESILHRLVQGATYNIKEMPPEALAARICAENPLGISIELRGKIWRYLNTYQDLSPFYDVPILKTLDGRILPLRSAHQGLEISSVRDARLKQSVREIARLLMDLGVIVFDATQNHSHPFLASSVPRAERSTVLGIIASHCGNSWPVGRVLTEDEATILRDLITGSGTEIQPFVANLGDLKIWRSWAPSYNRNPPLICARGSYFLDCQYRFDWSTFGDHSVIIRHPNNNHLSAMGARSLTLVDVLIERILPRLQDGTQAFTSAIISEYIEIFKEIISLALHQWNPRAQNLLKNERFILARDNTLRNSATLFNPQDQLCTAIFGDVPSMFPHPSLWNQIWSNRRHLFSFRDSEDPDVVQECADRVLEMAQGQTQLSPEVVRTRATIMVDFIYWNDDQINWLDPKWKIVPAETTTTSHYKDCAPDLPRYQSFGELMDPIWHDVVWTQCAFFPDTLNPPQEFKYRFPTVGKPSLRIVVDHLKALVTDLAPRWKSVEQQMALKSVLFEVYRFLDDAA
;
A
#
# COMPACT_ATOMS: atom_id res chain seq x y z
N MET A 1 11.56 -93.19 -35.33
CA MET A 1 12.53 -93.54 -36.38
C MET A 1 13.84 -92.86 -36.01
N PHE A 2 14.91 -93.63 -35.81
CA PHE A 2 16.21 -93.09 -35.38
C PHE A 2 16.71 -92.10 -36.44
N ARG A 3 17.01 -90.85 -36.05
CA ARG A 3 17.87 -89.98 -36.88
C ARG A 3 19.24 -90.66 -36.94
N SER A 4 19.92 -90.59 -38.08
CA SER A 4 21.05 -91.47 -38.46
C SER A 4 21.99 -91.83 -37.29
N TRP A 5 22.52 -93.06 -37.33
CA TRP A 5 23.54 -93.54 -36.37
C TRP A 5 24.66 -92.52 -36.13
N GLU A 6 25.02 -91.78 -37.18
CA GLU A 6 25.99 -90.69 -37.19
C GLU A 6 25.66 -89.52 -36.22
N GLU A 7 24.39 -89.15 -36.04
CA GLU A 7 24.01 -88.11 -35.06
C GLU A 7 24.13 -88.62 -33.61
N GLN A 8 23.86 -89.91 -33.37
CA GLN A 8 23.87 -90.50 -32.03
C GLN A 8 25.26 -90.93 -31.56
N SER A 9 26.11 -91.40 -32.48
CA SER A 9 27.50 -91.78 -32.18
C SER A 9 28.33 -90.57 -31.76
N LYS A 10 28.08 -89.38 -32.35
CA LYS A 10 28.71 -88.09 -31.98
C LYS A 10 28.59 -87.78 -30.49
N VAL A 11 27.43 -88.03 -29.89
CA VAL A 11 27.12 -87.62 -28.52
C VAL A 11 27.18 -88.76 -27.50
N GLY A 12 27.22 -90.02 -27.95
CA GLY A 12 27.28 -91.24 -27.13
C GLY A 12 28.43 -91.31 -26.13
N LEU A 13 29.54 -90.64 -26.44
CA LEU A 13 30.78 -90.72 -25.67
C LEU A 13 30.97 -89.55 -24.68
N LEU A 14 30.06 -88.57 -24.65
CA LEU A 14 30.20 -87.34 -23.85
C LEU A 14 30.36 -87.61 -22.34
N PHE A 15 29.59 -88.56 -21.82
CA PHE A 15 29.54 -88.86 -20.39
C PHE A 15 30.57 -89.90 -19.93
N LEU A 16 31.37 -90.47 -20.84
CA LEU A 16 32.42 -91.43 -20.49
C LEU A 16 33.59 -90.76 -19.79
N ASP A 17 34.06 -91.39 -18.72
CA ASP A 17 35.12 -90.81 -17.90
C ASP A 17 36.46 -90.69 -18.62
N LYS A 18 37.13 -89.57 -18.32
CA LYS A 18 38.47 -89.23 -18.81
C LYS A 18 38.57 -89.06 -20.33
N ILE A 19 37.46 -88.78 -21.02
CA ILE A 19 37.45 -88.43 -22.45
C ILE A 19 37.41 -86.90 -22.60
N ASN A 20 38.41 -86.34 -23.29
CA ASN A 20 38.51 -84.89 -23.57
C ASN A 20 38.37 -84.58 -25.07
N VAL A 21 38.73 -85.51 -25.95
CA VAL A 21 38.62 -85.36 -27.41
C VAL A 21 37.98 -86.61 -28.03
N ILE A 22 37.00 -86.40 -28.90
CA ILE A 22 36.33 -87.44 -29.69
C ILE A 22 36.54 -87.08 -31.17
N GLU A 23 37.24 -87.94 -31.92
CA GLU A 23 37.43 -87.77 -33.36
C GLU A 23 36.61 -88.80 -34.13
N ILE A 24 35.86 -88.31 -35.12
CA ILE A 24 34.99 -89.13 -35.97
C ILE A 24 35.51 -89.03 -37.41
N ASN A 25 35.98 -90.16 -37.93
CA ASN A 25 36.44 -90.28 -39.31
C ASN A 25 35.28 -90.76 -40.20
N ASP A 26 34.86 -89.92 -41.14
CA ASP A 26 33.85 -90.20 -42.17
C ASP A 26 34.42 -91.03 -43.34
N ASP A 27 35.09 -92.14 -43.01
CA ASP A 27 35.50 -93.14 -44.01
C ASP A 27 34.42 -94.23 -44.16
N VAL A 28 34.46 -95.01 -45.26
CA VAL A 28 33.52 -96.09 -45.63
C VAL A 28 33.23 -97.13 -44.53
N TYR A 29 34.06 -97.17 -43.48
CA TYR A 29 33.94 -98.09 -42.33
C TYR A 29 33.61 -97.40 -40.99
N PHE A 30 33.29 -96.10 -40.96
CA PHE A 30 32.93 -95.32 -39.77
C PHE A 30 33.85 -95.59 -38.56
N LYS A 31 35.13 -95.23 -38.66
CA LYS A 31 36.09 -95.40 -37.55
C LYS A 31 36.00 -94.21 -36.59
N TRP A 32 35.93 -94.50 -35.29
CA TRP A 32 36.02 -93.49 -34.23
C TRP A 32 37.31 -93.68 -33.44
N SER A 33 37.94 -92.58 -33.03
CA SER A 33 39.04 -92.57 -32.07
C SER A 33 38.68 -91.66 -30.91
N ALA A 34 38.70 -92.21 -29.70
CA ALA A 34 38.59 -91.44 -28.47
C ALA A 34 39.98 -91.36 -27.85
N THR A 35 40.55 -90.16 -27.80
CA THR A 35 41.88 -89.94 -27.22
C THR A 35 41.73 -89.54 -25.76
N LYS A 36 42.31 -90.36 -24.87
CA LYS A 36 42.61 -89.98 -23.49
C LYS A 36 43.83 -89.06 -23.53
N GLU A 37 43.64 -87.77 -23.78
CA GLU A 37 44.72 -86.83 -23.53
C GLU A 37 44.90 -86.66 -22.02
N ILE A 38 46.07 -87.05 -21.52
CA ILE A 38 46.57 -86.81 -20.15
C ILE A 38 47.06 -85.35 -20.02
N ALA A 39 46.75 -84.48 -20.98
CA ALA A 39 46.99 -83.06 -20.84
C ALA A 39 46.05 -82.51 -19.77
N ASN A 40 46.62 -82.20 -18.61
CA ASN A 40 46.01 -81.41 -17.54
C ASN A 40 45.61 -80.02 -18.07
N VAL A 41 44.53 -79.93 -18.85
CA VAL A 41 43.67 -78.76 -18.80
C VAL A 41 42.73 -78.98 -17.61
N ARG A 42 43.32 -79.05 -16.41
CA ARG A 42 42.61 -78.57 -15.23
C ARG A 42 42.28 -77.14 -15.62
N LEU A 43 41.00 -76.86 -15.91
CA LEU A 43 40.50 -75.51 -15.78
C LEU A 43 41.01 -75.08 -14.39
N GLN A 44 42.00 -74.20 -14.32
CA GLN A 44 42.44 -73.58 -13.07
C GLN A 44 41.33 -72.62 -12.63
N LEU A 45 40.15 -73.19 -12.40
CA LEU A 45 39.05 -72.63 -11.66
C LEU A 45 39.46 -72.89 -10.22
N GLY A 46 40.13 -71.91 -9.63
CA GLY A 46 40.75 -72.03 -8.31
C GLY A 46 39.77 -72.56 -7.28
N ASP A 47 39.94 -73.83 -6.92
CA ASP A 47 39.44 -74.44 -5.69
C ASP A 47 40.68 -75.05 -5.01
N THR A 48 41.46 -74.24 -4.31
CA THR A 48 42.55 -74.68 -3.43
C THR A 48 41.96 -75.28 -2.16
N LEU A 49 41.59 -76.56 -2.16
CA LEU A 49 41.35 -77.32 -0.93
C LEU A 49 41.72 -78.80 -1.11
N ASN A 50 42.77 -79.19 -0.37
CA ASN A 50 43.09 -80.53 0.15
C ASN A 50 43.16 -81.71 -0.82
N GLU A 51 44.33 -81.90 -1.42
CA GLU A 51 44.79 -83.23 -1.87
C GLU A 51 45.51 -83.95 -0.71
N GLN A 52 44.74 -84.63 0.15
CA GLN A 52 45.23 -85.82 0.84
C GLN A 52 44.10 -86.87 0.94
N GLN A 53 44.38 -88.05 0.38
CA GLN A 53 43.68 -89.32 0.56
C GLN A 53 42.24 -89.44 0.03
N GLN A 54 42.09 -90.13 -1.12
CA GLN A 54 41.05 -91.16 -1.32
C GLN A 54 41.30 -91.92 -2.64
N GLN A 55 41.35 -93.25 -2.56
CA GLN A 55 41.39 -94.20 -3.69
C GLN A 55 40.03 -94.35 -4.40
N HIS A 56 39.14 -93.36 -4.30
CA HIS A 56 37.87 -93.30 -5.03
C HIS A 56 37.85 -91.98 -5.81
N GLY A 57 37.42 -92.01 -7.08
CA GLY A 57 37.44 -90.83 -7.96
C GLY A 57 36.66 -89.63 -7.38
N PRO A 58 36.85 -88.41 -7.93
CA PRO A 58 36.22 -87.21 -7.39
C PRO A 58 34.68 -87.33 -7.46
N ALA A 59 34.01 -86.99 -6.35
CA ALA A 59 32.55 -87.03 -6.18
C ALA A 59 31.75 -86.28 -7.27
N ALA A 60 32.37 -85.26 -7.88
CA ALA A 60 31.88 -84.55 -9.04
C ALA A 60 33.04 -84.16 -9.96
N SER A 61 32.81 -84.13 -11.27
CA SER A 61 33.81 -83.72 -12.26
C SER A 61 33.22 -82.76 -13.28
N THR A 62 34.01 -81.80 -13.77
CA THR A 62 33.64 -80.94 -14.91
C THR A 62 34.77 -80.94 -15.91
N ARG A 63 34.45 -81.16 -17.19
CA ARG A 63 35.42 -81.20 -18.29
C ARG A 63 34.86 -80.55 -19.54
N ILE A 64 35.76 -80.09 -20.41
CA ILE A 64 35.42 -79.67 -21.77
C ILE A 64 35.73 -80.84 -22.70
N VAL A 65 34.72 -81.32 -23.42
CA VAL A 65 34.85 -82.38 -24.42
C VAL A 65 34.76 -81.76 -25.81
N ASN A 66 35.81 -81.93 -26.60
CA ASN A 66 35.89 -81.44 -27.97
C ASN A 66 35.56 -82.60 -28.93
N ILE A 67 34.59 -82.41 -29.82
CA ILE A 67 34.25 -83.36 -30.87
C ILE A 67 34.77 -82.81 -32.20
N ARG A 68 35.56 -83.59 -32.92
CA ARG A 68 36.06 -83.28 -34.27
C ARG A 68 35.43 -84.24 -35.28
N ILE A 69 34.95 -83.69 -36.38
CA ILE A 69 34.48 -84.45 -37.54
C ILE A 69 35.52 -84.28 -38.65
N SER A 70 36.00 -85.38 -39.22
CA SER A 70 37.02 -85.35 -40.28
C SER A 70 36.52 -84.56 -41.48
N GLY A 71 37.33 -83.59 -41.92
CA GLY A 71 36.96 -82.58 -42.92
C GLY A 71 36.52 -81.22 -42.35
N SER A 72 36.18 -81.13 -41.06
CA SER A 72 35.91 -79.84 -40.38
C SER A 72 37.16 -79.30 -39.69
N ALA A 73 37.41 -77.99 -39.86
CA ALA A 73 38.46 -77.28 -39.13
C ALA A 73 38.06 -76.93 -37.69
N GLU A 74 36.77 -76.94 -37.36
CA GLU A 74 36.24 -76.54 -36.06
C GLU A 74 35.82 -77.73 -35.19
N TYR A 75 36.16 -77.65 -33.90
CA TYR A 75 35.67 -78.57 -32.86
C TYR A 75 34.30 -78.16 -32.37
N ILE A 76 33.39 -79.10 -32.14
CA ILE A 76 32.17 -78.87 -31.34
C ILE A 76 32.53 -79.08 -29.87
N LYS A 77 32.42 -78.05 -29.04
CA LYS A 77 32.82 -78.05 -27.64
C LYS A 77 31.63 -78.28 -26.73
N TRP A 78 31.79 -79.15 -25.74
CA TRP A 78 30.77 -79.45 -24.74
C TRP A 78 31.33 -79.28 -23.34
N LEU A 79 30.61 -78.56 -22.48
CA LEU A 79 30.85 -78.60 -21.04
C LEU A 79 30.08 -79.78 -20.47
N VAL A 80 30.81 -80.78 -19.98
CA VAL A 80 30.23 -81.97 -19.36
C VAL A 80 30.51 -81.91 -17.86
N HIS A 81 29.45 -81.95 -17.07
CA HIS A 81 29.52 -82.03 -15.61
C HIS A 81 28.87 -83.33 -15.13
N THR A 82 29.59 -84.14 -14.36
CA THR A 82 29.09 -85.39 -13.78
C THR A 82 29.16 -85.35 -12.26
N GLU A 83 28.21 -86.04 -11.62
CA GLU A 83 28.15 -86.25 -10.18
C GLU A 83 27.84 -87.72 -9.90
N HIS A 84 28.52 -88.32 -8.92
CA HIS A 84 28.43 -89.75 -8.62
C HIS A 84 27.73 -90.02 -7.28
N ASP A 85 27.73 -89.05 -6.37
CA ASP A 85 27.14 -89.19 -5.03
C ASP A 85 25.67 -88.79 -4.97
N PHE A 86 24.89 -89.45 -4.12
CA PHE A 86 23.51 -89.05 -3.84
C PHE A 86 23.45 -87.62 -3.25
N PRO A 87 22.59 -86.73 -3.76
CA PRO A 87 22.31 -85.44 -3.14
C PRO A 87 21.97 -85.62 -1.66
N GLN A 88 22.45 -84.73 -0.78
CA GLN A 88 22.18 -84.82 0.67
C GLN A 88 20.68 -84.92 0.99
N ILE A 89 19.84 -84.24 0.20
CA ILE A 89 18.37 -84.23 0.35
C ILE A 89 17.68 -85.52 -0.12
N ALA A 90 18.41 -86.48 -0.69
CA ALA A 90 17.81 -87.71 -1.19
C ALA A 90 17.13 -88.47 -0.04
N PRO A 91 15.81 -88.73 -0.14
CA PRO A 91 15.07 -89.36 0.94
C PRO A 91 15.52 -90.81 1.15
N LYS A 92 15.32 -91.31 2.38
CA LYS A 92 15.90 -92.59 2.83
C LYS A 92 15.42 -93.78 1.98
N ASP A 93 14.13 -93.77 1.66
CA ASP A 93 13.46 -94.74 0.78
C ASP A 93 14.11 -94.82 -0.62
N VAL A 94 14.48 -93.69 -1.23
CA VAL A 94 15.15 -93.66 -2.53
C VAL A 94 16.56 -94.24 -2.45
N ARG A 95 17.29 -93.99 -1.35
CA ARG A 95 18.62 -94.57 -1.12
C ARG A 95 18.55 -96.09 -0.94
N GLU A 96 17.56 -96.56 -0.20
CA GLU A 96 17.28 -97.99 -0.03
C GLU A 96 16.85 -98.64 -1.36
N LEU A 97 16.06 -97.94 -2.16
CA LEU A 97 15.66 -98.39 -3.48
C LEU A 97 16.85 -98.52 -4.44
N GLY A 98 17.77 -97.56 -4.42
CA GLY A 98 19.01 -97.62 -5.17
C GLY A 98 19.84 -98.86 -4.81
N LYS A 99 20.00 -99.14 -3.51
CA LYS A 99 20.68 -100.36 -3.03
C LYS A 99 20.00 -101.64 -3.50
N LYS A 100 18.66 -101.72 -3.34
CA LYS A 100 17.86 -102.91 -3.70
C LYS A 100 17.95 -103.23 -5.19
N ASN A 101 17.91 -102.21 -6.04
CA ASN A 101 17.88 -102.38 -7.50
C ASN A 101 19.28 -102.23 -8.14
N GLN A 102 20.34 -102.09 -7.35
CA GLN A 102 21.70 -101.81 -7.81
C GLN A 102 21.80 -100.56 -8.71
N TRP A 103 20.93 -99.57 -8.48
CA TRP A 103 21.01 -98.27 -9.14
C TRP A 103 21.94 -97.35 -8.35
N ASN A 104 22.94 -96.79 -9.04
CA ASN A 104 23.82 -95.78 -8.48
C ASN A 104 23.29 -94.36 -8.75
N ALA A 105 23.89 -93.34 -8.15
CA ALA A 105 23.46 -91.95 -8.31
C ALA A 105 24.17 -91.22 -9.47
N ASP A 106 24.83 -91.95 -10.38
CA ASP A 106 25.57 -91.37 -11.49
C ASP A 106 24.64 -90.54 -12.37
N ARG A 107 25.05 -89.29 -12.58
CA ARG A 107 24.31 -88.33 -13.38
C ARG A 107 25.23 -87.30 -13.99
N GLY A 108 24.78 -86.65 -15.04
CA GLY A 108 25.54 -85.58 -15.65
C GLY A 108 24.73 -84.70 -16.59
N ILE A 109 25.31 -83.55 -16.92
CA ILE A 109 24.76 -82.54 -17.82
C ILE A 109 25.82 -82.21 -18.86
N ALA A 110 25.47 -82.21 -20.14
CA ALA A 110 26.36 -81.83 -21.23
C ALA A 110 25.77 -80.65 -22.01
N ILE A 111 26.42 -79.49 -21.89
CA ILE A 111 26.01 -78.20 -22.46
C ILE A 111 26.89 -77.89 -23.69
N PRO A 112 26.31 -77.65 -24.87
CA PRO A 112 27.09 -77.32 -26.07
C PRO A 112 27.56 -75.86 -26.01
N LEU A 113 28.86 -75.59 -26.17
CA LEU A 113 29.45 -74.26 -25.94
C LEU A 113 29.56 -73.38 -27.20
N ASN A 114 29.59 -73.96 -28.39
CA ASN A 114 29.82 -73.23 -29.65
C ASN A 114 28.85 -73.65 -30.78
N PHE A 115 27.64 -74.06 -30.42
CA PHE A 115 26.62 -74.45 -31.39
C PHE A 115 26.03 -73.22 -32.09
N ASN A 116 25.99 -73.21 -33.43
CA ASN A 116 25.40 -72.10 -34.19
C ASN A 116 23.87 -72.19 -34.17
N TYR A 117 23.25 -71.53 -33.19
CA TYR A 117 21.80 -71.54 -32.93
C TYR A 117 20.93 -70.90 -34.03
N LYS A 118 21.51 -70.35 -35.10
CA LYS A 118 20.71 -69.93 -36.28
C LYS A 118 20.11 -71.12 -37.02
N ALA A 119 20.62 -72.34 -36.81
CA ALA A 119 20.14 -73.57 -37.43
C ALA A 119 19.46 -74.50 -36.40
N ARG A 120 18.12 -74.41 -36.31
CA ARG A 120 17.20 -75.27 -35.51
C ARG A 120 17.32 -75.19 -33.97
N SER A 121 16.18 -75.35 -33.28
CA SER A 121 16.11 -75.51 -31.83
C SER A 121 16.79 -76.81 -31.41
N PHE A 122 17.89 -76.71 -30.65
CA PHE A 122 18.53 -77.87 -30.04
C PHE A 122 17.58 -78.54 -29.06
N ASN A 123 17.43 -79.87 -29.14
CA ASN A 123 16.56 -80.65 -28.25
C ASN A 123 17.40 -81.73 -27.55
N GLY A 124 17.58 -81.57 -26.25
CA GLY A 124 18.38 -82.45 -25.41
C GLY A 124 17.85 -83.88 -25.37
N LEU A 125 18.73 -84.82 -25.07
CA LEU A 125 18.45 -86.27 -25.04
C LEU A 125 18.77 -86.81 -23.66
N ILE A 126 18.09 -87.89 -23.28
CA ILE A 126 18.42 -88.69 -22.10
C ILE A 126 19.50 -89.73 -22.45
N PHE A 127 20.50 -89.83 -21.59
CA PHE A 127 21.54 -90.85 -21.63
C PHE A 127 21.46 -91.71 -20.38
N THR A 128 21.58 -93.02 -20.57
CA THR A 128 21.69 -93.99 -19.47
C THR A 128 22.78 -94.97 -19.84
N HIS A 129 24.04 -94.57 -19.62
CA HIS A 129 25.29 -95.15 -20.14
C HIS A 129 25.40 -95.21 -21.68
N LEU A 130 24.27 -95.26 -22.40
CA LEU A 130 24.14 -95.21 -23.86
C LEU A 130 23.08 -94.17 -24.26
N PRO A 131 23.14 -93.62 -25.49
CA PRO A 131 22.09 -92.75 -26.03
C PRO A 131 20.72 -93.43 -26.00
N THR A 132 19.69 -92.68 -25.62
CA THR A 132 18.30 -93.09 -25.78
C THR A 132 17.58 -92.18 -26.80
N PRO A 133 16.52 -92.64 -27.48
CA PRO A 133 15.74 -91.79 -28.38
C PRO A 133 14.81 -90.81 -27.63
N ILE A 134 14.94 -90.69 -26.30
CA ILE A 134 14.06 -89.88 -25.46
C ILE A 134 14.52 -88.42 -25.49
N LEU A 135 13.71 -87.56 -26.11
CA LEU A 135 13.90 -86.11 -26.14
C LEU A 135 13.40 -85.48 -24.83
N THR A 136 14.14 -84.48 -24.35
CA THR A 136 13.86 -83.77 -23.08
C THR A 136 13.24 -82.39 -23.29
N GLY A 137 13.44 -81.77 -24.46
CA GLY A 137 13.11 -80.36 -24.70
C GLY A 137 14.08 -79.38 -24.04
N LEU A 138 15.13 -79.84 -23.35
CA LEU A 138 16.12 -79.00 -22.70
C LEU A 138 17.22 -78.58 -23.69
N PRO A 139 17.87 -77.42 -23.51
CA PRO A 139 18.95 -76.94 -24.38
C PRO A 139 20.31 -77.66 -24.15
N PHE A 140 20.31 -78.78 -23.43
CA PHE A 140 21.49 -79.59 -23.10
C PHE A 140 21.10 -81.07 -22.95
N HIS A 141 22.06 -81.98 -23.07
CA HIS A 141 21.83 -83.40 -22.82
C HIS A 141 21.92 -83.72 -21.32
N ILE A 142 21.15 -84.71 -20.87
CA ILE A 142 21.16 -85.19 -19.48
C ILE A 142 21.53 -86.66 -19.43
N HIS A 143 22.39 -87.03 -18.48
CA HIS A 143 22.76 -88.40 -18.18
C HIS A 143 22.25 -88.78 -16.79
N GLY A 144 21.71 -89.97 -16.67
CA GLY A 144 21.33 -90.55 -15.38
C GLY A 144 21.06 -92.04 -15.50
N VAL A 145 21.20 -92.75 -14.39
CA VAL A 145 20.83 -94.18 -14.30
C VAL A 145 19.31 -94.32 -14.26
N PHE A 146 18.63 -93.99 -15.34
CA PHE A 146 17.18 -94.09 -15.45
C PHE A 146 16.71 -95.53 -15.63
N ALA A 147 15.58 -95.86 -15.02
CA ALA A 147 14.87 -97.10 -15.33
C ALA A 147 14.14 -96.94 -16.68
N LEU A 148 14.45 -97.78 -17.66
CA LEU A 148 13.90 -97.74 -19.02
C LEU A 148 12.88 -98.85 -19.27
N THR A 149 11.98 -98.64 -20.25
CA THR A 149 11.07 -99.68 -20.78
C THR A 149 11.87 -100.80 -21.46
N LYS A 150 11.25 -101.98 -21.67
CA LYS A 150 11.92 -103.12 -22.31
C LYS A 150 12.48 -102.80 -23.69
N ASP A 151 11.78 -101.98 -24.47
CA ASP A 151 12.19 -101.50 -25.80
C ASP A 151 13.12 -100.26 -25.75
N ARG A 152 13.44 -99.77 -24.54
CA ARG A 152 14.31 -98.61 -24.26
C ARG A 152 13.88 -97.31 -24.95
N LYS A 153 12.62 -97.20 -25.37
CA LYS A 153 12.05 -96.00 -26.01
C LYS A 153 11.40 -95.03 -25.04
N GLY A 154 11.22 -95.41 -23.77
CA GLY A 154 10.64 -94.56 -22.74
C GLY A 154 11.18 -94.85 -21.34
N LEU A 155 10.84 -93.99 -20.39
CA LEU A 155 11.08 -94.21 -18.96
C LEU A 155 10.10 -95.26 -18.42
N ALA A 156 10.58 -96.22 -17.64
CA ALA A 156 9.75 -97.23 -17.01
C ALA A 156 9.07 -96.72 -15.73
N GLY A 157 7.98 -97.39 -15.34
CA GLY A 157 7.23 -97.13 -14.11
C GLY A 157 5.83 -96.52 -14.31
N GLY A 158 5.48 -96.12 -15.54
CA GLY A 158 4.18 -95.47 -15.82
C GLY A 158 4.02 -94.17 -15.04
N SER A 159 2.79 -93.84 -14.62
CA SER A 159 2.47 -92.69 -13.75
C SER A 159 2.16 -93.10 -12.29
N GLY A 160 2.45 -94.35 -11.94
CA GLY A 160 2.07 -94.94 -10.65
C GLY A 160 3.05 -94.60 -9.53
N LYS A 161 2.59 -93.85 -8.51
CA LYS A 161 3.38 -93.47 -7.32
C LYS A 161 3.91 -94.66 -6.49
N PHE A 162 3.40 -95.87 -6.72
CA PHE A 162 3.81 -97.10 -6.02
C PHE A 162 4.84 -97.93 -6.78
N ASP A 163 5.15 -97.60 -8.05
CA ASP A 163 6.20 -98.30 -8.79
C ASP A 163 7.58 -97.73 -8.43
N SER A 164 8.46 -98.57 -7.91
CA SER A 164 9.86 -98.24 -7.65
C SER A 164 10.57 -97.55 -8.81
N LYS A 165 10.34 -97.97 -10.06
CA LYS A 165 10.97 -97.38 -11.26
C LYS A 165 10.48 -95.94 -11.49
N PHE A 166 9.20 -95.69 -11.22
CA PHE A 166 8.63 -94.35 -11.31
C PHE A 166 9.21 -93.43 -10.23
N VAL A 167 9.21 -93.88 -8.96
CA VAL A 167 9.76 -93.12 -7.82
C VAL A 167 11.22 -92.74 -8.07
N TRP A 168 12.03 -93.67 -8.60
CA TRP A 168 13.42 -93.42 -8.94
C TRP A 168 13.60 -92.40 -10.08
N ASN A 169 12.91 -92.61 -11.20
CA ASN A 169 12.98 -91.70 -12.36
C ASN A 169 12.49 -90.30 -11.99
N GLN A 170 11.45 -90.21 -11.16
CA GLN A 170 10.95 -88.95 -10.64
C GLN A 170 11.98 -88.27 -9.73
N PHE A 171 12.61 -88.99 -8.81
CA PHE A 171 13.70 -88.45 -7.99
C PHE A 171 14.84 -87.89 -8.85
N MET A 172 15.23 -88.61 -9.90
CA MET A 172 16.29 -88.17 -10.82
C MET A 172 15.91 -86.87 -11.53
N MET A 173 14.71 -86.79 -12.12
CA MET A 173 14.24 -85.60 -12.87
C MET A 173 13.90 -84.41 -11.97
N ASP A 174 13.28 -84.63 -10.81
CA ASP A 174 12.74 -83.56 -9.98
C ASP A 174 13.77 -83.07 -8.95
N THR A 175 14.71 -83.92 -8.52
CA THR A 175 15.59 -83.60 -7.38
C THR A 175 17.07 -83.63 -7.74
N ALA A 176 17.56 -84.73 -8.31
CA ALA A 176 19.01 -84.92 -8.51
C ALA A 176 19.54 -84.09 -9.68
N LEU A 177 18.96 -84.24 -10.88
CA LEU A 177 19.43 -83.57 -12.09
C LEU A 177 19.27 -82.04 -12.08
N PRO A 178 18.21 -81.43 -11.51
CA PRO A 178 18.14 -79.97 -11.39
C PRO A 178 19.29 -79.38 -10.57
N ARG A 179 19.78 -80.10 -9.54
CA ARG A 179 20.94 -79.68 -8.73
C ARG A 179 22.23 -79.80 -9.51
N THR A 180 22.44 -80.92 -10.19
CA THR A 180 23.59 -81.13 -11.07
C THR A 180 23.62 -80.09 -12.18
N ALA A 181 22.46 -79.75 -12.76
CA ALA A 181 22.35 -78.65 -13.70
C ALA A 181 22.76 -77.32 -13.05
N ALA A 182 22.23 -76.94 -11.89
CA ALA A 182 22.64 -75.70 -11.23
C ALA A 182 24.16 -75.63 -10.94
N ASN A 183 24.79 -76.76 -10.60
CA ASN A 183 26.25 -76.85 -10.44
C ASN A 183 26.99 -76.73 -11.78
N ALA A 184 26.50 -77.39 -12.84
CA ALA A 184 27.01 -77.24 -14.20
C ALA A 184 26.92 -75.77 -14.67
N PHE A 185 25.82 -75.07 -14.37
CA PHE A 185 25.63 -73.65 -14.69
C PHE A 185 26.55 -72.71 -13.91
N THR A 186 27.00 -73.11 -12.70
CA THR A 186 28.03 -72.39 -11.95
C THR A 186 29.36 -72.47 -12.69
N LYS A 187 29.76 -73.68 -13.12
CA LYS A 187 30.99 -73.88 -13.89
C LYS A 187 30.90 -73.28 -15.30
N LEU A 188 29.72 -73.30 -15.92
CA LEU A 188 29.45 -72.64 -17.21
C LEU A 188 29.63 -71.13 -17.11
N LEU A 189 29.10 -70.49 -16.06
CA LEU A 189 29.25 -69.05 -15.85
C LEU A 189 30.73 -68.68 -15.71
N GLN A 190 31.47 -69.43 -14.88
CA GLN A 190 32.90 -69.23 -14.70
C GLN A 190 33.68 -69.42 -16.02
N TYR A 191 33.31 -70.40 -16.84
CA TYR A 191 33.92 -70.61 -18.16
C TYR A 191 33.58 -69.47 -19.13
N MET A 192 32.29 -69.10 -19.27
CA MET A 192 31.85 -68.10 -20.25
C MET A 192 32.32 -66.68 -19.92
N PHE A 193 32.51 -66.34 -18.64
CA PHE A 193 32.92 -65.00 -18.18
C PHE A 193 34.32 -64.98 -17.53
N ARG A 194 35.20 -65.92 -17.93
CA ARG A 194 36.60 -65.91 -17.52
C ARG A 194 37.32 -64.63 -17.98
N PRO A 195 38.48 -64.28 -17.40
CA PRO A 195 39.27 -63.11 -17.85
C PRO A 195 39.59 -63.17 -19.36
N GLU A 196 39.70 -62.01 -20.00
CA GLU A 196 40.06 -61.89 -21.43
C GLU A 196 41.40 -62.60 -21.73
N THR A 197 42.36 -62.54 -20.81
CA THR A 197 43.66 -63.24 -20.90
C THR A 197 43.52 -64.77 -20.99
N GLN A 198 42.40 -65.33 -20.56
CA GLN A 198 42.08 -66.76 -20.63
C GLN A 198 41.09 -67.06 -21.78
N GLY A 199 40.86 -66.11 -22.69
CA GLY A 199 39.96 -66.22 -23.83
C GLY A 199 38.48 -65.94 -23.52
N GLY A 200 38.20 -65.26 -22.40
CA GLY A 200 36.87 -64.76 -22.10
C GLY A 200 36.44 -63.56 -22.96
N PRO A 201 35.19 -63.08 -22.81
CA PRO A 201 34.61 -62.05 -23.66
C PRO A 201 35.22 -60.68 -23.41
N LYS A 202 35.37 -59.89 -24.47
CA LYS A 202 35.76 -58.48 -24.38
C LYS A 202 34.62 -57.62 -23.85
N SER A 203 34.91 -56.43 -23.34
CA SER A 203 33.92 -55.53 -22.72
C SER A 203 32.67 -55.26 -23.58
N TRP A 204 32.83 -55.15 -24.91
CA TRP A 204 31.72 -54.94 -25.84
C TRP A 204 30.95 -56.23 -26.21
N GLU A 205 31.52 -57.41 -25.98
CA GLU A 205 30.90 -58.71 -26.29
C GLU A 205 30.04 -59.23 -25.14
N ILE A 206 30.26 -58.75 -23.91
CA ILE A 206 29.60 -59.21 -22.69
C ILE A 206 28.08 -59.29 -22.83
N GLY A 207 27.45 -58.27 -23.45
CA GLY A 207 26.00 -58.27 -23.66
C GLY A 207 25.51 -59.47 -24.48
N GLN A 208 26.22 -59.79 -25.57
CA GLN A 208 25.93 -60.93 -26.42
C GLN A 208 26.22 -62.26 -25.70
N THR A 209 27.31 -62.32 -24.92
CA THR A 209 27.66 -63.50 -24.12
C THR A 209 26.62 -63.78 -23.03
N ILE A 210 26.05 -62.76 -22.39
CA ILE A 210 24.95 -62.92 -21.42
C ILE A 210 23.69 -63.46 -22.12
N GLU A 211 23.35 -62.95 -23.31
CA GLU A 211 22.23 -63.49 -24.08
C GLU A 211 22.44 -64.97 -24.41
N GLN A 212 23.65 -65.35 -24.86
CA GLN A 212 24.02 -66.74 -25.12
C GLN A 212 23.94 -67.60 -23.86
N TYR A 213 24.43 -67.10 -22.71
CA TYR A 213 24.36 -67.81 -21.43
C TYR A 213 22.91 -68.17 -21.05
N PHE A 214 21.99 -67.20 -21.16
CA PHE A 214 20.57 -67.43 -20.85
C PHE A 214 19.85 -68.29 -21.90
N ARG A 215 20.36 -68.44 -23.14
CA ARG A 215 19.82 -69.41 -24.11
C ARG A 215 20.02 -70.86 -23.69
N PHE A 216 21.04 -71.15 -22.87
CA PHE A 216 21.22 -72.47 -22.29
C PHE A 216 20.30 -72.73 -21.10
N TRP A 217 19.63 -71.72 -20.53
CA TRP A 217 18.78 -71.95 -19.38
C TRP A 217 17.62 -72.88 -19.72
N PRO A 218 17.27 -73.83 -18.82
CA PRO A 218 16.14 -74.73 -19.04
C PRO A 218 14.84 -73.94 -18.86
N VAL A 219 14.27 -73.49 -19.98
CA VAL A 219 13.02 -72.72 -20.03
C VAL A 219 12.07 -73.25 -21.08
N LYS A 220 10.77 -73.02 -20.90
CA LYS A 220 9.77 -73.36 -21.91
C LYS A 220 10.01 -72.50 -23.16
N PRO A 221 10.23 -73.10 -24.35
CA PRO A 221 10.25 -72.35 -25.59
C PRO A 221 8.88 -71.73 -25.87
N ARG A 222 8.85 -70.56 -26.54
CA ARG A 222 7.62 -69.97 -27.08
C ARG A 222 7.19 -70.80 -28.31
N THR A 223 6.37 -71.83 -28.13
CA THR A 223 5.76 -72.54 -29.26
C THR A 223 4.35 -73.03 -28.93
N ASP A 224 3.53 -72.99 -29.96
CA ASP A 224 2.10 -73.19 -29.99
C ASP A 224 1.74 -74.68 -29.89
N GLY A 225 0.95 -75.04 -28.88
CA GLY A 225 0.04 -76.20 -28.92
C GLY A 225 0.61 -77.63 -28.90
N SER A 226 1.92 -77.87 -28.80
CA SER A 226 2.44 -79.25 -28.70
C SER A 226 2.33 -79.82 -27.28
N GLN A 227 1.85 -81.07 -27.19
CA GLN A 227 1.56 -81.78 -25.93
C GLN A 227 2.71 -81.67 -24.91
N GLU A 228 2.38 -81.17 -23.72
CA GLU A 228 3.32 -80.96 -22.62
C GLU A 228 3.95 -82.29 -22.16
N GLN A 229 5.28 -82.39 -22.20
CA GLN A 229 5.99 -83.43 -21.43
C GLN A 229 6.08 -82.99 -19.96
N THR A 230 5.13 -83.47 -19.15
CA THR A 230 4.97 -83.13 -17.72
C THR A 230 6.25 -83.31 -16.88
N SER A 231 7.15 -84.22 -17.26
CA SER A 231 8.38 -84.56 -16.51
C SER A 231 9.47 -83.49 -16.56
N THR A 232 9.60 -82.71 -17.63
CA THR A 232 10.61 -81.63 -17.68
C THR A 232 10.11 -80.31 -17.09
N ASN A 233 8.79 -80.14 -16.93
CA ASN A 233 8.23 -79.00 -16.20
C ASN A 233 8.67 -78.97 -14.74
N ALA A 234 8.68 -80.13 -14.08
CA ALA A 234 9.16 -80.26 -12.70
C ALA A 234 10.67 -79.98 -12.61
N PHE A 235 11.47 -80.49 -13.55
CA PHE A 235 12.89 -80.16 -13.67
C PHE A 235 13.12 -78.64 -13.78
N ILE A 236 12.43 -77.96 -14.71
CA ILE A 236 12.54 -76.51 -14.94
C ILE A 236 12.16 -75.73 -13.67
N LYS A 237 11.01 -76.07 -13.05
CA LYS A 237 10.56 -75.44 -11.81
C LYS A 237 11.60 -75.57 -10.70
N ASN A 238 12.14 -76.76 -10.50
CA ASN A 238 13.11 -77.03 -9.44
C ASN A 238 14.47 -76.38 -9.73
N PHE A 239 14.93 -76.37 -10.99
CA PHE A 239 16.14 -75.64 -11.39
C PHE A 239 16.02 -74.14 -11.09
N ILE A 240 14.93 -73.49 -11.50
CA ILE A 240 14.69 -72.05 -11.26
C ILE A 240 14.60 -71.76 -9.76
N ARG A 241 14.06 -72.67 -8.93
CA ARG A 241 14.07 -72.46 -7.47
C ARG A 241 15.46 -72.68 -6.85
N ILE A 242 16.25 -73.63 -7.35
CA ILE A 242 17.63 -73.84 -6.88
C ILE A 242 18.53 -72.66 -7.26
N SER A 243 18.30 -72.03 -8.42
CA SER A 243 19.08 -70.87 -8.87
C SER A 243 19.04 -69.70 -7.88
N HIS A 244 17.96 -69.56 -7.11
CA HIS A 244 17.83 -68.52 -6.07
C HIS A 244 18.99 -68.51 -5.07
N LYS A 245 19.53 -69.69 -4.73
CA LYS A 245 20.64 -69.87 -3.77
C LYS A 245 22.01 -70.13 -4.41
N LYS A 246 22.08 -70.22 -5.74
CA LYS A 246 23.31 -70.58 -6.47
C LYS A 246 23.86 -69.36 -7.23
N PRO A 247 25.19 -69.17 -7.28
CA PRO A 247 25.82 -68.03 -7.93
C PRO A 247 25.85 -68.17 -9.46
N ILE A 248 24.67 -68.21 -10.09
CA ILE A 248 24.50 -68.47 -11.52
C ILE A 248 23.88 -67.29 -12.28
N PHE A 249 23.64 -66.17 -11.62
CA PHE A 249 23.14 -64.97 -12.29
C PHE A 249 24.30 -64.03 -12.65
N PRO A 250 24.54 -63.77 -13.95
CA PRO A 250 25.61 -62.87 -14.39
C PRO A 250 25.26 -61.42 -14.00
N CYS A 251 26.08 -60.79 -13.17
CA CYS A 251 25.92 -59.40 -12.70
C CYS A 251 27.16 -58.58 -12.99
N ARG A 252 26.98 -57.32 -13.40
CA ARG A 252 28.08 -56.37 -13.66
C ARG A 252 28.28 -55.44 -12.46
N PHE A 253 29.53 -55.04 -12.24
CA PHE A 253 29.95 -54.07 -11.22
C PHE A 253 30.95 -53.08 -11.82
N ALA A 254 31.07 -51.88 -11.23
CA ALA A 254 31.95 -50.83 -11.74
C ALA A 254 33.43 -50.95 -11.31
N LEU A 255 33.72 -51.67 -10.21
CA LEU A 255 35.00 -51.63 -9.50
C LEU A 255 35.81 -52.95 -9.64
N GLN A 256 36.35 -53.20 -10.84
CA GLN A 256 37.40 -54.21 -11.20
C GLN A 256 36.94 -55.63 -11.63
N THR A 257 37.83 -56.29 -12.38
CA THR A 257 37.70 -57.56 -13.15
C THR A 257 37.45 -58.82 -12.30
N PRO A 258 36.76 -59.87 -12.83
CA PRO A 258 36.16 -59.99 -14.16
C PRO A 258 34.87 -59.15 -14.29
N PRO A 259 34.50 -58.71 -15.50
CA PRO A 259 33.43 -57.72 -15.70
C PRO A 259 32.03 -58.25 -15.38
N VAL A 260 31.90 -59.56 -15.16
CA VAL A 260 30.66 -60.24 -14.77
C VAL A 260 30.95 -61.22 -13.64
N VAL A 261 30.24 -61.09 -12.52
CA VAL A 261 30.32 -62.00 -11.37
C VAL A 261 28.99 -62.75 -11.23
N GLY A 262 29.07 -64.04 -10.93
CA GLY A 262 27.91 -64.87 -10.63
C GLY A 262 27.38 -64.58 -9.22
N LEU A 263 26.17 -64.03 -9.11
CA LEU A 263 25.49 -63.82 -7.82
C LEU A 263 24.33 -64.79 -7.63
N LYS A 264 23.94 -64.98 -6.36
CA LYS A 264 22.75 -65.74 -5.99
C LYS A 264 21.50 -64.92 -6.29
N GLY A 265 20.41 -65.55 -6.70
CA GLY A 265 19.16 -64.84 -7.03
C GLY A 265 18.61 -63.94 -5.91
N GLN A 266 18.86 -64.27 -4.64
CA GLN A 266 18.51 -63.42 -3.49
C GLN A 266 19.31 -62.10 -3.40
N ASP A 267 20.53 -62.08 -3.93
CA ASP A 267 21.48 -60.98 -3.83
C ASP A 267 21.46 -60.09 -5.09
N VAL A 268 20.75 -60.54 -6.14
CA VAL A 268 20.62 -59.88 -7.44
C VAL A 268 19.52 -58.84 -7.43
N VAL A 269 19.77 -57.70 -8.10
CA VAL A 269 18.71 -56.76 -8.48
C VAL A 269 18.39 -56.93 -9.96
N PHE A 270 17.16 -57.30 -10.25
CA PHE A 270 16.67 -57.36 -11.63
C PHE A 270 16.27 -55.98 -12.14
N THR A 271 16.51 -55.73 -13.42
CA THR A 271 16.25 -54.44 -14.08
C THR A 271 14.75 -54.13 -14.18
N GLY A 272 13.90 -55.15 -14.33
CA GLY A 272 12.45 -54.99 -14.33
C GLY A 272 11.90 -54.25 -15.56
N SER A 273 10.58 -54.07 -15.62
CA SER A 273 9.92 -53.33 -16.71
C SER A 273 10.19 -51.82 -16.66
N ILE A 274 10.46 -51.26 -15.48
CA ILE A 274 10.68 -49.82 -15.28
C ILE A 274 11.86 -49.32 -16.11
N LEU A 275 12.95 -50.09 -16.21
CA LEU A 275 14.11 -49.73 -17.03
C LEU A 275 13.93 -50.03 -18.53
N ASN A 276 12.91 -50.79 -18.93
CA ASN A 276 12.58 -51.01 -20.34
C ASN A 276 11.71 -49.87 -20.89
N ASP A 277 10.99 -49.16 -20.02
CA ASP A 277 10.16 -47.98 -20.34
C ASP A 277 10.96 -46.66 -20.25
N THR A 278 12.30 -46.70 -20.21
CA THR A 278 13.15 -45.49 -20.11
C THR A 278 13.33 -44.80 -21.46
N ILE A 279 13.49 -43.47 -21.42
CA ILE A 279 13.78 -42.65 -22.59
C ILE A 279 15.27 -42.70 -22.90
N GLY A 280 15.63 -43.00 -24.17
CA GLY A 280 17.01 -42.94 -24.66
C GLY A 280 17.98 -43.81 -23.84
N ASN A 281 19.06 -43.20 -23.35
CA ASN A 281 20.13 -43.88 -22.62
C ASN A 281 19.91 -43.90 -21.09
N LEU A 282 18.80 -43.35 -20.58
CA LEU A 282 18.56 -43.21 -19.14
C LEU A 282 18.60 -44.55 -18.40
N GLY A 283 18.09 -45.63 -19.01
CA GLY A 283 18.17 -46.97 -18.44
C GLY A 283 19.61 -47.44 -18.22
N GLN A 284 20.55 -47.06 -19.10
CA GLN A 284 21.97 -47.36 -18.93
C GLN A 284 22.63 -46.47 -17.87
N ILE A 285 22.25 -45.20 -17.79
CA ILE A 285 22.76 -44.26 -16.77
C ILE A 285 22.38 -44.73 -15.37
N ILE A 286 21.11 -45.11 -15.14
CA ILE A 286 20.65 -45.64 -13.85
C ILE A 286 21.40 -46.93 -13.50
N ARG A 287 21.57 -47.85 -14.48
CA ARG A 287 22.35 -49.07 -14.28
C ARG A 287 23.79 -48.78 -13.87
N GLY A 288 24.49 -47.90 -14.60
CA GLY A 288 25.87 -47.54 -14.29
C GLY A 288 26.04 -46.94 -12.89
N ARG A 289 25.09 -46.09 -12.45
CA ARG A 289 25.11 -45.50 -11.10
C ARG A 289 24.81 -46.49 -9.99
N LEU A 290 23.88 -47.42 -10.21
CA LEU A 290 23.64 -48.53 -9.28
C LEU A 290 24.90 -49.42 -9.15
N GLN A 291 25.57 -49.68 -10.27
CA GLN A 291 26.81 -50.46 -10.31
C GLN A 291 27.97 -49.74 -9.60
N SER A 292 28.07 -48.41 -9.68
CA SER A 292 29.10 -47.65 -8.97
C SER A 292 28.94 -47.66 -7.44
N ILE A 293 27.71 -47.85 -6.94
CA ILE A 293 27.42 -47.98 -5.51
C ILE A 293 27.56 -49.45 -5.04
N GLY A 294 28.02 -50.35 -5.93
CA GLY A 294 28.23 -51.77 -5.61
C GLY A 294 26.95 -52.61 -5.64
N THR A 295 25.88 -52.16 -6.30
CA THR A 295 24.67 -52.98 -6.49
C THR A 295 24.85 -53.90 -7.69
N GLY A 296 24.79 -55.22 -7.45
CA GLY A 296 24.86 -56.25 -8.49
C GLY A 296 23.58 -56.31 -9.33
N VAL A 297 23.57 -55.58 -10.46
CA VAL A 297 22.45 -55.59 -11.41
C VAL A 297 22.65 -56.71 -12.43
N CYS A 298 21.67 -57.60 -12.56
CA CYS A 298 21.69 -58.69 -13.54
C CYS A 298 21.06 -58.26 -14.87
N ASP A 299 21.77 -58.47 -15.97
CA ASP A 299 21.26 -58.25 -17.33
C ASP A 299 20.49 -59.47 -17.84
N CYS A 300 19.44 -59.85 -17.12
CA CYS A 300 18.55 -60.92 -17.55
C CYS A 300 17.61 -60.41 -18.68
N PRO A 301 17.48 -61.14 -19.81
CA PRO A 301 16.48 -60.82 -20.82
C PRO A 301 15.06 -60.78 -20.24
N GLY A 302 14.23 -59.83 -20.67
CA GLY A 302 12.91 -59.59 -20.05
C GLY A 302 11.97 -60.81 -20.02
N TYR A 303 11.97 -61.62 -21.10
CA TYR A 303 11.17 -62.86 -21.14
C TYR A 303 11.64 -63.88 -20.10
N MET A 304 12.95 -63.96 -19.87
CA MET A 304 13.57 -64.88 -18.92
C MET A 304 13.29 -64.41 -17.49
N GLN A 305 13.47 -63.10 -17.23
CA GLN A 305 13.14 -62.50 -15.94
C GLN A 305 11.67 -62.78 -15.55
N ALA A 306 10.72 -62.59 -16.47
CA ALA A 306 9.31 -62.85 -16.20
C ALA A 306 9.03 -64.31 -15.78
N GLN A 307 9.70 -65.27 -16.41
CA GLN A 307 9.56 -66.69 -16.08
C GLN A 307 10.20 -67.05 -14.73
N ILE A 308 11.37 -66.48 -14.41
CA ILE A 308 12.01 -66.65 -13.09
C ILE A 308 11.10 -66.08 -12.00
N GLU A 309 10.63 -64.85 -12.19
CA GLU A 309 9.74 -64.18 -11.25
C GLU A 309 8.44 -64.96 -11.03
N ALA A 310 7.83 -65.50 -12.09
CA ALA A 310 6.61 -66.30 -11.97
C ALA A 310 6.78 -67.54 -11.07
N GLN A 311 7.96 -68.19 -11.10
CA GLN A 311 8.23 -69.36 -10.25
C GLN A 311 8.61 -68.98 -8.81
N TRP A 312 9.16 -67.79 -8.60
CA TRP A 312 9.50 -67.28 -7.27
C TRP A 312 8.30 -66.65 -6.55
N LYS A 313 7.33 -66.10 -7.30
CA LYS A 313 6.10 -65.43 -6.81
C LYS A 313 4.98 -66.37 -6.31
N SER A 314 5.31 -67.51 -5.70
CA SER A 314 4.34 -68.51 -5.20
C SER A 314 3.46 -69.11 -6.31
N SER A 315 4.00 -70.12 -6.99
CA SER A 315 3.23 -71.07 -7.79
C SER A 315 3.08 -72.39 -7.04
N THR A 316 1.84 -72.69 -6.63
CA THR A 316 1.35 -73.98 -6.10
C THR A 316 2.14 -74.59 -4.93
N GLY A 317 1.71 -74.28 -3.69
CA GLY A 317 2.07 -75.02 -2.47
C GLY A 317 3.48 -74.81 -1.89
N LEU A 318 4.34 -74.01 -2.54
CA LEU A 318 5.70 -73.69 -2.08
C LEU A 318 5.82 -72.23 -1.68
N ALA A 319 6.55 -71.94 -0.59
CA ALA A 319 6.76 -70.59 -0.08
C ALA A 319 7.35 -69.64 -1.16
N ALA A 320 6.88 -68.37 -1.18
CA ALA A 320 7.44 -67.35 -2.07
C ALA A 320 8.91 -67.08 -1.72
N LEU A 321 9.76 -66.89 -2.74
CA LEU A 321 11.17 -66.55 -2.56
C LEU A 321 11.35 -65.04 -2.72
N PRO A 322 12.01 -64.34 -1.78
CA PRO A 322 12.25 -62.91 -1.89
C PRO A 322 13.26 -62.62 -3.00
N TYR A 323 13.00 -61.59 -3.79
CA TYR A 323 13.88 -61.11 -4.84
C TYR A 323 13.76 -59.58 -4.97
N ARG A 324 14.79 -58.93 -5.52
CA ARG A 324 14.84 -57.47 -5.65
C ARG A 324 14.71 -57.04 -7.12
N ARG A 325 14.01 -55.94 -7.34
CA ARG A 325 13.89 -55.28 -8.65
C ARG A 325 14.20 -53.80 -8.52
N VAL A 326 14.64 -53.19 -9.61
CA VAL A 326 14.69 -51.73 -9.70
C VAL A 326 13.26 -51.21 -9.58
N ASN A 327 12.98 -50.48 -8.50
CA ASN A 327 11.70 -49.86 -8.19
C ASN A 327 11.94 -48.41 -7.74
N SER A 328 10.86 -47.66 -7.50
CA SER A 328 10.96 -46.28 -7.03
C SER A 328 11.75 -46.16 -5.71
N SER A 329 11.61 -47.10 -4.78
CA SER A 329 12.38 -47.13 -3.52
C SER A 329 13.89 -47.20 -3.76
N LEU A 330 14.35 -48.03 -4.70
CA LEU A 330 15.77 -48.18 -5.01
C LEU A 330 16.33 -46.91 -5.68
N ILE A 331 15.55 -46.27 -6.57
CA ILE A 331 15.94 -44.99 -7.19
C ILE A 331 15.99 -43.87 -6.13
N ARG A 332 15.10 -43.88 -5.13
CA ARG A 332 15.19 -42.95 -3.99
C ARG A 332 16.47 -43.17 -3.17
N ARG A 333 16.83 -44.43 -2.88
CA ARG A 333 18.12 -44.76 -2.23
C ARG A 333 19.31 -44.27 -3.05
N LEU A 334 19.25 -44.42 -4.38
CA LEU A 334 20.26 -43.91 -5.30
C LEU A 334 20.46 -42.40 -5.12
N ILE A 335 19.37 -41.62 -5.20
CA ILE A 335 19.41 -40.16 -5.04
C ILE A 335 19.91 -39.75 -3.65
N ARG A 336 19.59 -40.54 -2.61
CA ARG A 336 20.06 -40.25 -1.25
C ARG A 336 21.57 -40.46 -1.09
N HIS A 337 22.12 -41.49 -1.73
CA HIS A 337 23.55 -41.75 -1.71
C HIS A 337 24.33 -40.83 -2.66
N ASP A 338 23.72 -40.43 -3.78
CA ASP A 338 24.29 -39.54 -4.79
C ASP A 338 23.32 -38.39 -5.08
N SER A 339 23.44 -37.31 -4.31
CA SER A 339 22.64 -36.09 -4.51
C SER A 339 22.92 -35.40 -5.85
N THR A 340 24.03 -35.73 -6.51
CA THR A 340 24.39 -35.18 -7.83
C THR A 340 23.74 -35.94 -8.98
N PHE A 341 23.10 -37.09 -8.71
CA PHE A 341 22.50 -37.93 -9.74
C PHE A 341 21.52 -37.17 -10.64
N LEU A 342 20.49 -36.55 -10.04
CA LEU A 342 19.48 -35.77 -10.77
C LEU A 342 20.09 -34.55 -11.48
N PRO A 343 20.90 -33.70 -10.81
CA PRO A 343 21.61 -32.60 -11.46
C PRO A 343 22.51 -33.02 -12.63
N SER A 344 23.13 -34.21 -12.58
CA SER A 344 24.05 -34.69 -13.60
C SER A 344 23.38 -35.11 -14.92
N LEU A 345 22.05 -35.25 -14.93
CA LEU A 345 21.29 -35.56 -16.13
C LEU A 345 21.28 -34.36 -17.08
N LYS A 346 21.69 -34.57 -18.32
CA LYS A 346 21.83 -33.49 -19.31
C LYS A 346 20.49 -33.02 -19.85
N ARG A 347 19.52 -33.92 -20.00
CA ARG A 347 18.23 -33.61 -20.63
C ARG A 347 17.12 -33.47 -19.60
N ASP A 348 16.23 -32.51 -19.81
CA ASP A 348 15.13 -32.26 -18.88
C ASP A 348 14.02 -33.33 -18.96
N ASP A 349 13.86 -34.01 -20.10
CA ASP A 349 12.95 -35.15 -20.21
C ASP A 349 13.42 -36.35 -19.37
N GLU A 350 14.72 -36.55 -19.24
CA GLU A 350 15.30 -37.56 -18.33
C GLU A 350 15.03 -37.22 -16.86
N LYS A 351 15.23 -35.95 -16.46
CA LYS A 351 14.95 -35.47 -15.10
C LYS A 351 13.47 -35.64 -14.75
N ARG A 352 12.57 -35.26 -15.66
CA ARG A 352 11.11 -35.41 -15.51
C ARG A 352 10.70 -36.86 -15.32
N TRP A 353 11.27 -37.78 -16.11
CA TRP A 353 10.98 -39.19 -15.99
C TRP A 353 11.36 -39.73 -14.60
N VAL A 354 12.56 -39.38 -14.10
CA VAL A 354 13.01 -39.80 -12.75
C VAL A 354 12.09 -39.22 -11.67
N LEU A 355 11.77 -37.93 -11.73
CA LEU A 355 10.84 -37.26 -10.80
C LEU A 355 9.49 -37.96 -10.78
N CYS A 356 8.93 -38.28 -11.95
CA CYS A 356 7.69 -39.04 -12.02
C CYS A 356 7.82 -40.39 -11.31
N VAL A 357 8.84 -41.18 -11.62
CA VAL A 357 8.96 -42.54 -11.07
C VAL A 357 9.08 -42.50 -9.55
N ILE A 358 9.85 -41.56 -8.98
CA ILE A 358 10.02 -41.46 -7.53
C ILE A 358 8.80 -40.85 -6.83
N LEU A 359 8.05 -39.95 -7.49
CA LEU A 359 6.88 -39.26 -6.91
C LEU A 359 5.54 -39.93 -7.24
N SER A 360 5.47 -40.86 -8.19
CA SER A 360 4.24 -41.54 -8.64
C SER A 360 3.45 -42.29 -7.55
N LYS A 361 4.09 -42.61 -6.42
CA LYS A 361 3.45 -43.24 -5.25
C LYS A 361 3.22 -42.29 -4.08
N ALA A 362 3.42 -40.98 -4.28
CA ALA A 362 3.30 -39.98 -3.22
C ALA A 362 1.90 -39.93 -2.58
N ASP A 363 0.88 -40.54 -3.20
CA ASP A 363 -0.50 -40.57 -2.69
C ASP A 363 -0.69 -41.46 -1.44
N VAL A 364 0.28 -42.31 -1.06
CA VAL A 364 0.22 -43.16 0.14
C VAL A 364 1.37 -42.79 1.10
N ILE A 365 1.21 -41.66 1.78
CA ILE A 365 2.23 -41.02 2.64
C ILE A 365 2.55 -41.85 3.90
N THR A 366 1.70 -42.81 4.29
CA THR A 366 1.77 -43.46 5.60
C THR A 366 2.62 -44.74 5.68
N SER A 367 3.04 -45.37 4.57
CA SER A 367 3.98 -46.50 4.63
C SER A 367 4.84 -46.65 3.36
N MET A 368 5.77 -45.70 3.15
CA MET A 368 6.83 -45.90 2.15
C MET A 368 8.02 -46.63 2.78
N GLU A 369 8.54 -47.67 2.12
CA GLU A 369 9.81 -48.31 2.51
C GLU A 369 10.97 -47.30 2.55
N GLU A 370 10.92 -46.28 1.68
CA GLU A 370 11.93 -45.24 1.56
C GLU A 370 11.26 -43.86 1.49
N PRO A 371 11.41 -43.00 2.51
CA PRO A 371 10.73 -41.71 2.58
C PRO A 371 11.29 -40.72 1.56
N LEU A 372 10.45 -39.77 1.16
CA LEU A 372 10.83 -38.66 0.28
C LEU A 372 11.70 -37.62 1.00
N THR A 373 11.65 -37.59 2.33
CA THR A 373 12.48 -36.70 3.16
C THR A 373 13.97 -37.00 2.97
N GLY A 374 14.77 -35.94 2.81
CA GLY A 374 16.22 -36.01 2.58
C GLY A 374 16.63 -36.23 1.12
N LEU A 375 15.69 -36.30 0.17
CA LEU A 375 16.03 -36.44 -1.25
C LEU A 375 16.22 -35.08 -1.92
N ALA A 376 17.35 -34.89 -2.62
CA ALA A 376 17.67 -33.68 -3.39
C ALA A 376 16.83 -33.59 -4.69
N ILE A 377 15.56 -33.19 -4.55
CA ILE A 377 14.56 -33.22 -5.63
C ILE A 377 13.88 -31.87 -5.89
N ILE A 378 14.27 -30.82 -5.16
CA ILE A 378 13.72 -29.46 -5.32
C ILE A 378 14.65 -28.67 -6.26
N PRO A 379 14.28 -28.47 -7.54
CA PRO A 379 15.06 -27.61 -8.42
C PRO A 379 14.79 -26.14 -8.10
N LEU A 380 15.84 -25.36 -7.92
CA LEU A 380 15.76 -23.92 -7.75
C LEU A 380 16.07 -23.18 -9.06
N MET A 381 15.59 -21.95 -9.17
CA MET A 381 15.79 -21.12 -10.38
C MET A 381 17.26 -20.74 -10.62
N ASN A 382 18.12 -20.80 -9.60
CA ASN A 382 19.57 -20.65 -9.75
C ASN A 382 20.30 -21.92 -10.26
N GLY A 383 19.57 -23.02 -10.49
CA GLY A 383 20.11 -24.31 -10.94
C GLY A 383 20.53 -25.26 -9.82
N GLU A 384 20.47 -24.86 -8.55
CA GLU A 384 20.75 -25.74 -7.41
C GLU A 384 19.60 -26.71 -7.15
N TRP A 385 19.93 -27.89 -6.62
CA TRP A 385 18.95 -28.89 -6.18
C TRP A 385 19.01 -29.03 -4.66
N LYS A 386 17.86 -28.89 -4.00
CA LYS A 386 17.73 -28.95 -2.53
C LYS A 386 16.92 -30.14 -2.07
N GLU A 387 17.14 -30.51 -0.82
CA GLU A 387 16.48 -31.63 -0.16
C GLU A 387 15.04 -31.29 0.23
N LEU A 388 14.14 -32.24 0.01
CA LEU A 388 12.81 -32.21 0.60
C LEU A 388 12.90 -32.53 2.10
N ARG A 389 12.48 -31.62 2.98
CA ARG A 389 12.57 -31.78 4.45
C ARG A 389 11.20 -31.61 5.10
N ASN A 390 11.00 -32.27 6.25
CA ASN A 390 9.77 -32.13 7.04
C ASN A 390 9.80 -30.82 7.85
N GLN A 391 8.63 -30.26 8.15
CA GLN A 391 8.50 -28.95 8.81
C GLN A 391 9.23 -28.83 10.15
N GLY A 392 9.38 -29.92 10.92
CA GLY A 392 10.04 -29.88 12.23
C GLY A 392 11.57 -29.70 12.22
N GLY A 393 12.23 -29.75 11.04
CA GLY A 393 13.70 -29.75 10.95
C GLY A 393 14.33 -28.75 9.99
N SER A 394 13.55 -27.92 9.28
CA SER A 394 14.08 -26.94 8.32
C SER A 394 13.75 -25.51 8.75
N THR A 395 14.77 -24.66 8.90
CA THR A 395 14.59 -23.21 9.07
C THR A 395 14.23 -22.50 7.77
N ARG A 396 14.38 -23.16 6.60
CA ARG A 396 14.19 -22.53 5.28
C ARG A 396 13.15 -23.27 4.44
N ASN A 397 12.11 -22.54 4.04
CA ASN A 397 11.08 -22.96 3.09
C ASN A 397 11.46 -22.50 1.68
N TYR A 398 11.07 -23.29 0.67
CA TYR A 398 11.19 -22.98 -0.75
C TYR A 398 9.81 -22.70 -1.33
N TYR A 399 9.72 -21.77 -2.28
CA TYR A 399 8.43 -21.29 -2.74
C TYR A 399 8.17 -21.55 -4.23
N VAL A 400 6.95 -21.98 -4.51
CA VAL A 400 6.35 -22.00 -5.85
C VAL A 400 5.65 -20.66 -6.04
N ALA A 401 5.87 -20.02 -7.19
CA ALA A 401 5.44 -18.64 -7.41
C ALA A 401 5.06 -18.42 -8.88
N GLY A 402 3.90 -17.81 -9.11
CA GLY A 402 3.43 -17.44 -10.44
C GLY A 402 4.35 -16.46 -11.16
N THR A 403 4.12 -16.28 -12.46
CA THR A 403 4.93 -15.39 -13.33
C THR A 403 4.99 -13.96 -12.81
N GLU A 404 3.90 -13.43 -12.25
CA GLU A 404 3.84 -12.09 -11.69
C GLU A 404 4.82 -11.89 -10.52
N ILE A 405 4.89 -12.85 -9.60
CA ILE A 405 5.80 -12.78 -8.45
C ILE A 405 7.26 -12.91 -8.90
N ARG A 406 7.53 -13.73 -9.92
CA ARG A 406 8.88 -13.90 -10.50
C ARG A 406 9.42 -12.64 -11.16
N GLU A 407 8.56 -11.74 -11.60
CA GLU A 407 8.97 -10.43 -12.13
C GLU A 407 9.29 -9.41 -11.03
N LEU A 408 8.81 -9.64 -9.81
CA LEU A 408 9.00 -8.72 -8.67
C LEU A 408 10.29 -8.98 -7.88
N ILE A 409 10.79 -10.22 -7.89
CA ILE A 409 11.98 -10.63 -7.13
C ILE A 409 12.95 -11.43 -7.99
N LYS A 410 14.26 -11.31 -7.72
CA LYS A 410 15.28 -12.14 -8.38
C LYS A 410 15.26 -13.57 -7.84
N GLY A 411 15.07 -13.74 -6.52
CA GLY A 411 14.57 -14.96 -5.85
C GLY A 411 15.24 -16.31 -6.16
N GLY A 412 16.35 -16.37 -6.89
CA GLY A 412 16.84 -17.61 -7.52
C GLY A 412 17.26 -18.72 -6.55
N ASP A 413 17.61 -18.35 -5.32
CA ASP A 413 17.99 -19.24 -4.21
C ASP A 413 16.79 -19.75 -3.38
N LEU A 414 15.58 -19.29 -3.69
CA LEU A 414 14.37 -19.51 -2.91
C LEU A 414 13.18 -20.02 -3.73
N LEU A 415 13.12 -19.61 -5.01
CA LEU A 415 12.06 -19.96 -5.94
C LEU A 415 12.32 -21.30 -6.64
N VAL A 416 11.30 -22.15 -6.66
CA VAL A 416 11.31 -23.46 -7.32
C VAL A 416 11.16 -23.28 -8.84
N ASP A 417 11.99 -24.01 -9.59
CA ASP A 417 11.87 -24.10 -11.04
C ASP A 417 10.69 -25.01 -11.46
N GLU A 418 9.56 -24.38 -11.75
CA GLU A 418 8.35 -25.06 -12.24
C GLU A 418 8.48 -25.55 -13.69
N SER A 419 9.47 -25.10 -14.45
CA SER A 419 9.61 -25.50 -15.87
C SER A 419 9.75 -27.01 -16.03
N LEU A 420 10.35 -27.69 -15.03
CA LEU A 420 10.47 -29.13 -14.99
C LEU A 420 9.15 -29.85 -14.65
N PHE A 421 8.19 -29.19 -14.00
CA PHE A 421 6.92 -29.79 -13.58
C PHE A 421 5.76 -29.52 -14.55
N LYS A 422 5.88 -28.51 -15.42
CA LYS A 422 4.85 -28.20 -16.44
C LYS A 422 4.71 -29.33 -17.44
N THR A 423 3.45 -29.69 -17.73
CA THR A 423 3.12 -30.71 -18.74
C THR A 423 3.51 -30.23 -20.14
N VAL A 424 4.49 -30.90 -20.75
CA VAL A 424 4.80 -30.73 -22.17
C VAL A 424 3.93 -31.72 -22.95
N LYS A 425 3.12 -31.22 -23.89
CA LYS A 425 2.42 -32.07 -24.86
C LYS A 425 3.47 -32.80 -25.69
N ASP A 426 3.79 -34.03 -25.33
CA ASP A 426 4.69 -34.87 -26.11
C ASP A 426 4.04 -35.13 -27.48
N GLN A 427 4.59 -34.54 -28.55
CA GLN A 427 4.09 -34.66 -29.93
C GLN A 427 4.45 -36.01 -30.60
N ARG A 428 4.76 -37.06 -29.82
CA ARG A 428 5.14 -38.36 -30.39
C ARG A 428 3.90 -39.24 -30.57
N PRO A 429 3.60 -39.72 -31.79
CA PRO A 429 2.48 -40.63 -32.01
C PRO A 429 2.71 -41.94 -31.25
N GLY A 430 1.84 -42.25 -30.29
CA GLY A 430 1.87 -43.49 -29.49
C GLY A 430 2.62 -43.43 -28.15
N GLY A 431 3.11 -42.27 -27.71
CA GLY A 431 3.70 -42.11 -26.36
C GLY A 431 2.63 -42.19 -25.26
N ARG A 432 2.88 -42.94 -24.18
CA ARG A 432 2.03 -42.90 -22.98
C ARG A 432 1.89 -41.44 -22.50
N PRO A 433 0.72 -41.00 -22.02
CA PRO A 433 0.53 -39.65 -21.52
C PRO A 433 1.58 -39.34 -20.46
N ALA A 434 2.26 -38.21 -20.59
CA ALA A 434 3.20 -37.74 -19.58
C ALA A 434 2.43 -37.63 -18.25
N PRO A 435 2.89 -38.30 -17.19
CA PRO A 435 2.25 -38.25 -15.89
C PRO A 435 2.24 -36.82 -15.35
N ASP A 436 1.14 -36.46 -14.68
CA ASP A 436 0.81 -35.09 -14.25
C ASP A 436 1.68 -34.62 -13.07
N LEU A 437 2.93 -34.27 -13.38
CA LEU A 437 3.90 -33.69 -12.43
C LEU A 437 3.41 -32.37 -11.83
N GLU A 438 2.54 -31.65 -12.55
CA GLU A 438 1.94 -30.40 -12.11
C GLU A 438 0.97 -30.64 -10.94
N SER A 439 0.08 -31.63 -11.08
CA SER A 439 -0.79 -32.07 -9.99
C SER A 439 -0.03 -32.64 -8.80
N ILE A 440 1.09 -33.34 -9.02
CA ILE A 440 1.96 -33.81 -7.94
C ILE A 440 2.62 -32.63 -7.19
N LEU A 441 3.15 -31.65 -7.91
CA LEU A 441 3.76 -30.45 -7.30
C LEU A 441 2.71 -29.69 -6.49
N HIS A 442 1.52 -29.49 -7.05
CA HIS A 442 0.40 -28.86 -6.37
C HIS A 442 0.04 -29.59 -5.06
N ARG A 443 -0.01 -30.94 -5.07
CA ARG A 443 -0.23 -31.73 -3.85
C ARG A 443 0.90 -31.59 -2.83
N LEU A 444 2.17 -31.51 -3.26
CA LEU A 444 3.31 -31.31 -2.36
C LEU A 444 3.29 -29.91 -1.72
N VAL A 445 2.80 -28.90 -2.44
CA VAL A 445 2.67 -27.52 -1.99
C VAL A 445 1.49 -27.36 -1.01
N GLN A 446 0.34 -27.98 -1.31
CA GLN A 446 -0.83 -27.98 -0.43
C GLN A 446 -0.62 -28.83 0.83
N GLY A 447 0.15 -29.92 0.72
CA GLY A 447 0.50 -30.77 1.85
C GLY A 447 1.41 -30.04 2.83
N ALA A 448 0.91 -29.72 4.01
CA ALA A 448 1.67 -29.06 5.09
C ALA A 448 2.81 -29.93 5.69
N THR A 449 3.25 -30.97 5.01
CA THR A 449 4.23 -31.94 5.51
C THR A 449 5.66 -31.51 5.22
N TYR A 450 5.90 -30.82 4.10
CA TYR A 450 7.24 -30.53 3.58
C TYR A 450 7.57 -29.02 3.53
N ASN A 451 8.84 -28.70 3.26
CA ASN A 451 9.41 -27.36 3.17
C ASN A 451 9.21 -26.66 1.79
N ILE A 452 8.15 -27.03 1.05
CA ILE A 452 7.75 -26.37 -0.21
C ILE A 452 6.36 -25.80 -0.02
N LYS A 453 6.15 -24.51 -0.33
CA LYS A 453 4.87 -23.82 -0.15
C LYS A 453 4.61 -22.85 -1.31
N GLU A 454 3.39 -22.36 -1.43
CA GLU A 454 3.15 -21.11 -2.19
C GLU A 454 3.80 -19.95 -1.45
N MET A 455 4.33 -18.97 -2.19
CA MET A 455 4.97 -17.81 -1.59
C MET A 455 3.93 -16.95 -0.86
N PRO A 456 3.97 -16.86 0.49
CA PRO A 456 3.02 -16.02 1.20
C PRO A 456 3.39 -14.54 1.02
N PRO A 457 2.41 -13.62 1.13
CA PRO A 457 2.62 -12.18 0.96
C PRO A 457 3.72 -11.61 1.87
N GLU A 458 3.84 -12.10 3.10
CA GLU A 458 4.84 -11.65 4.09
C GLU A 458 6.27 -12.00 3.65
N ALA A 459 6.46 -13.21 3.10
CA ALA A 459 7.77 -13.64 2.60
C ALA A 459 8.17 -12.86 1.34
N LEU A 460 7.19 -12.52 0.49
CA LEU A 460 7.42 -11.68 -0.69
C LEU A 460 7.84 -10.27 -0.26
N ALA A 461 7.10 -9.63 0.65
CA ALA A 461 7.42 -8.31 1.17
C ALA A 461 8.83 -8.24 1.78
N ALA A 462 9.17 -9.20 2.66
CA ALA A 462 10.49 -9.28 3.26
C ALA A 462 11.62 -9.41 2.23
N ARG A 463 11.38 -10.19 1.16
CA ARG A 463 12.36 -10.37 0.09
C ARG A 463 12.54 -9.13 -0.77
N ILE A 464 11.45 -8.42 -1.09
CA ILE A 464 11.50 -7.15 -1.82
C ILE A 464 12.36 -6.13 -1.04
N CYS A 465 12.18 -6.03 0.27
CA CYS A 465 12.98 -5.16 1.13
C CYS A 465 14.46 -5.56 1.14
N ALA A 466 14.76 -6.85 1.25
CA ALA A 466 16.14 -7.36 1.27
C ALA A 466 16.89 -7.14 -0.06
N GLU A 467 16.19 -7.25 -1.20
CA GLU A 467 16.80 -7.06 -2.53
C GLU A 467 16.95 -5.58 -2.93
N ASN A 468 16.20 -4.67 -2.28
CA ASN A 468 16.19 -3.24 -2.60
C ASN A 468 16.50 -2.36 -1.37
N PRO A 469 17.67 -2.54 -0.70
CA PRO A 469 18.00 -1.80 0.52
C PRO A 469 18.22 -0.29 0.28
N LEU A 470 18.56 0.11 -0.94
CA LEU A 470 18.79 1.51 -1.34
C LEU A 470 17.53 2.19 -1.92
N GLY A 471 16.38 1.51 -1.90
CA GLY A 471 15.12 2.00 -2.45
C GLY A 471 14.70 1.29 -3.74
N ILE A 472 13.41 1.41 -4.07
CA ILE A 472 12.76 0.70 -5.18
C ILE A 472 12.77 1.57 -6.45
N SER A 473 13.14 0.99 -7.60
CA SER A 473 13.13 1.69 -8.89
C SER A 473 11.72 2.06 -9.35
N ILE A 474 11.59 3.07 -10.21
CA ILE A 474 10.27 3.55 -10.71
C ILE A 474 9.52 2.42 -11.43
N GLU A 475 10.21 1.63 -12.25
CA GLU A 475 9.61 0.53 -12.99
C GLU A 475 9.12 -0.60 -12.05
N LEU A 476 9.93 -0.98 -11.06
CA LEU A 476 9.57 -2.01 -10.09
C LEU A 476 8.41 -1.56 -9.20
N ARG A 477 8.39 -0.28 -8.80
CA ARG A 477 7.29 0.32 -8.03
C ARG A 477 5.96 0.21 -8.76
N GLY A 478 5.93 0.46 -10.07
CA GLY A 478 4.72 0.30 -10.89
C GLY A 478 4.22 -1.15 -10.92
N LYS A 479 5.14 -2.12 -11.05
CA LYS A 479 4.80 -3.56 -11.01
C LYS A 479 4.27 -3.98 -9.63
N ILE A 480 4.86 -3.51 -8.53
CA ILE A 480 4.38 -3.78 -7.17
C ILE A 480 2.97 -3.22 -6.96
N TRP A 481 2.70 -1.96 -7.34
CA TRP A 481 1.35 -1.40 -7.21
C TRP A 481 0.30 -2.17 -8.01
N ARG A 482 0.65 -2.67 -9.19
CA ARG A 482 -0.24 -3.54 -10.00
C ARG A 482 -0.56 -4.85 -9.29
N TYR A 483 0.42 -5.46 -8.63
CA TYR A 483 0.22 -6.67 -7.82
C TYR A 483 -0.64 -6.39 -6.59
N LEU A 484 -0.37 -5.30 -5.86
CA LEU A 484 -1.13 -4.94 -4.64
C LEU A 484 -2.61 -4.66 -4.90
N ASN A 485 -2.99 -4.19 -6.10
CA ASN A 485 -4.40 -4.02 -6.48
C ASN A 485 -5.24 -5.31 -6.41
N THR A 486 -4.60 -6.48 -6.35
CA THR A 486 -5.30 -7.77 -6.18
C THR A 486 -5.68 -8.07 -4.73
N TYR A 487 -5.16 -7.30 -3.77
CA TYR A 487 -5.37 -7.50 -2.33
C TYR A 487 -6.19 -6.36 -1.71
N GLN A 488 -7.08 -6.71 -0.79
CA GLN A 488 -7.79 -5.73 0.04
C GLN A 488 -6.98 -5.34 1.29
N ASP A 489 -6.29 -6.31 1.90
CA ASP A 489 -5.42 -6.08 3.06
C ASP A 489 -3.95 -5.96 2.62
N LEU A 490 -3.32 -4.84 2.98
CA LEU A 490 -1.93 -4.52 2.65
C LEU A 490 -0.98 -4.65 3.86
N SER A 491 -1.46 -5.14 5.00
CA SER A 491 -0.67 -5.31 6.23
C SER A 491 0.70 -6.00 6.01
N PRO A 492 0.81 -7.06 5.20
CA PRO A 492 2.09 -7.73 4.93
C PRO A 492 3.14 -6.82 4.25
N PHE A 493 2.71 -5.77 3.55
CA PHE A 493 3.57 -4.90 2.73
C PHE A 493 3.91 -3.56 3.40
N TYR A 494 3.55 -3.39 4.68
CA TYR A 494 3.72 -2.13 5.40
C TYR A 494 5.17 -1.64 5.46
N ASP A 495 6.14 -2.54 5.53
CA ASP A 495 7.55 -2.17 5.62
C ASP A 495 8.20 -1.95 4.24
N VAL A 496 7.46 -2.17 3.14
CA VAL A 496 7.98 -2.02 1.78
C VAL A 496 8.02 -0.53 1.41
N PRO A 497 9.18 0.02 0.98
CA PRO A 497 9.33 1.43 0.65
C PRO A 497 8.75 1.76 -0.74
N ILE A 498 7.43 1.98 -0.81
CA ILE A 498 6.70 2.28 -2.06
C ILE A 498 5.92 3.59 -2.06
N LEU A 499 5.72 4.21 -0.89
CA LEU A 499 4.92 5.42 -0.74
C LEU A 499 5.75 6.63 -1.17
N LYS A 500 5.35 7.29 -2.26
CA LYS A 500 6.00 8.51 -2.75
C LYS A 500 5.32 9.73 -2.15
N THR A 501 6.10 10.55 -1.47
CA THR A 501 5.70 11.84 -0.87
C THR A 501 5.87 12.99 -1.87
N LEU A 502 5.27 14.15 -1.57
CA LEU A 502 5.31 15.32 -2.46
C LEU A 502 6.72 15.89 -2.68
N ASP A 503 7.64 15.72 -1.74
CA ASP A 503 9.07 16.08 -1.87
C ASP A 503 9.89 15.08 -2.69
N GLY A 504 9.26 13.99 -3.15
CA GLY A 504 9.89 12.96 -3.97
C GLY A 504 10.60 11.87 -3.18
N ARG A 505 10.57 11.89 -1.82
CA ARG A 505 11.06 10.76 -1.01
C ARG A 505 10.16 9.54 -1.18
N ILE A 506 10.75 8.36 -0.97
CA ILE A 506 10.04 7.09 -0.98
C ILE A 506 10.13 6.49 0.42
N LEU A 507 8.99 6.33 1.07
CA LEU A 507 8.87 5.85 2.44
C LEU A 507 8.16 4.48 2.49
N PRO A 508 8.34 3.72 3.59
CA PRO A 508 7.55 2.52 3.87
C PRO A 508 6.05 2.80 3.83
N LEU A 509 5.25 1.86 3.31
CA LEU A 509 3.79 2.01 3.19
C LEU A 509 3.11 2.31 4.54
N ARG A 510 3.62 1.81 5.66
CA ARG A 510 3.13 2.13 7.02
C ARG A 510 3.08 3.62 7.33
N SER A 511 3.96 4.39 6.69
CA SER A 511 4.07 5.84 6.91
C SER A 511 2.84 6.57 6.39
N ALA A 512 2.02 5.92 5.54
CA ALA A 512 0.73 6.45 5.12
C ALA A 512 -0.19 6.71 6.32
N HIS A 513 -0.23 5.83 7.32
CA HIS A 513 -1.09 5.99 8.51
C HIS A 513 -0.77 7.23 9.35
N GLN A 514 0.46 7.74 9.25
CA GLN A 514 0.94 8.94 9.94
C GLN A 514 0.97 10.17 9.01
N GLY A 515 0.63 9.99 7.73
CA GLY A 515 0.66 11.03 6.72
C GLY A 515 -0.72 11.55 6.34
N LEU A 516 -0.72 12.60 5.53
CA LEU A 516 -1.90 13.30 5.03
C LEU A 516 -2.09 13.05 3.53
N GLU A 517 -3.24 12.48 3.18
CA GLU A 517 -3.67 12.27 1.80
C GLU A 517 -4.49 13.45 1.29
N ILE A 518 -4.11 13.99 0.11
CA ILE A 518 -4.70 15.22 -0.46
C ILE A 518 -5.67 14.96 -1.62
N SER A 519 -5.51 13.88 -2.37
CA SER A 519 -6.22 13.69 -3.63
C SER A 519 -7.72 13.49 -3.44
N SER A 520 -8.14 12.85 -2.34
CA SER A 520 -9.53 12.52 -1.99
C SER A 520 -10.33 13.68 -1.40
N VAL A 521 -9.70 14.83 -1.15
CA VAL A 521 -10.37 16.03 -0.66
C VAL A 521 -11.34 16.57 -1.72
N ARG A 522 -12.63 16.67 -1.35
CA ARG A 522 -13.70 17.14 -2.26
C ARG A 522 -13.61 18.64 -2.56
N ASP A 523 -13.11 19.43 -1.62
CA ASP A 523 -12.96 20.87 -1.77
C ASP A 523 -11.69 21.21 -2.57
N ALA A 524 -11.87 21.65 -3.81
CA ALA A 524 -10.78 22.01 -4.70
C ALA A 524 -9.92 23.18 -4.17
N ARG A 525 -10.51 24.11 -3.42
CA ARG A 525 -9.77 25.25 -2.84
C ARG A 525 -8.87 24.77 -1.71
N LEU A 526 -9.41 23.96 -0.79
CA LEU A 526 -8.62 23.34 0.29
C LEU A 526 -7.47 22.50 -0.27
N LYS A 527 -7.73 21.71 -1.31
CA LYS A 527 -6.73 20.89 -1.99
C LYS A 527 -5.57 21.73 -2.54
N GLN A 528 -5.86 22.89 -3.10
CA GLN A 528 -4.84 23.82 -3.59
C GLN A 528 -4.07 24.48 -2.43
N SER A 529 -4.78 24.96 -1.41
CA SER A 529 -4.18 25.56 -0.21
C SER A 529 -3.20 24.61 0.49
N VAL A 530 -3.57 23.34 0.69
CA VAL A 530 -2.70 22.33 1.32
C VAL A 530 -1.45 22.05 0.48
N ARG A 531 -1.53 22.11 -0.85
CA ARG A 531 -0.36 21.97 -1.73
C ARG A 531 0.60 23.15 -1.63
N GLU A 532 0.06 24.36 -1.50
CA GLU A 532 0.86 25.58 -1.36
C GLU A 532 1.58 25.63 -0.01
N ILE A 533 0.94 25.19 1.08
CA ILE A 533 1.57 25.05 2.40
C ILE A 533 2.26 23.69 2.62
N ALA A 534 2.36 22.84 1.60
CA ALA A 534 2.96 21.51 1.76
C ALA A 534 4.40 21.60 2.30
N ARG A 535 5.17 22.61 1.87
CA ARG A 535 6.52 22.86 2.40
C ARG A 535 6.51 23.15 3.89
N LEU A 536 5.58 23.98 4.36
CA LEU A 536 5.39 24.24 5.79
C LEU A 536 5.06 22.95 6.56
N LEU A 537 4.13 22.14 6.07
CA LEU A 537 3.79 20.86 6.71
C LEU A 537 5.00 19.91 6.76
N MET A 538 5.80 19.87 5.70
CA MET A 538 7.03 19.07 5.65
C MET A 538 8.11 19.59 6.62
N ASP A 539 8.25 20.91 6.79
CA ASP A 539 9.15 21.52 7.78
C ASP A 539 8.73 21.16 9.22
N LEU A 540 7.44 20.92 9.45
CA LEU A 540 6.88 20.42 10.71
C LEU A 540 7.01 18.88 10.87
N GLY A 541 7.69 18.20 9.95
CA GLY A 541 7.90 16.74 9.99
C GLY A 541 6.69 15.91 9.56
N VAL A 542 5.70 16.52 8.92
CA VAL A 542 4.47 15.86 8.47
C VAL A 542 4.67 15.22 7.10
N ILE A 543 4.25 13.96 6.98
CA ILE A 543 4.31 13.23 5.71
C ILE A 543 3.10 13.62 4.87
N VAL A 544 3.34 14.16 3.68
CA VAL A 544 2.28 14.59 2.77
C VAL A 544 2.42 13.89 1.42
N PHE A 545 1.34 13.29 0.92
CA PHE A 545 1.37 12.55 -0.35
C PHE A 545 0.06 12.65 -1.13
N ASP A 546 0.15 12.37 -2.43
CA ASP A 546 -0.99 12.39 -3.37
C ASP A 546 -1.22 10.95 -3.89
N ALA A 547 -2.44 10.42 -3.74
CA ALA A 547 -2.74 9.06 -4.20
C ALA A 547 -2.53 8.90 -5.73
N THR A 548 -2.67 9.98 -6.53
CA THR A 548 -2.42 9.92 -7.98
C THR A 548 -0.97 9.60 -8.32
N GLN A 549 -0.03 10.09 -7.50
CA GLN A 549 1.39 9.76 -7.63
C GLN A 549 1.72 8.34 -7.13
N ASN A 550 0.76 7.68 -6.47
CA ASN A 550 0.83 6.35 -5.88
C ASN A 550 -0.20 5.38 -6.51
N HIS A 551 -0.44 5.53 -7.84
CA HIS A 551 -1.30 4.65 -8.64
C HIS A 551 -2.79 4.57 -8.20
N SER A 552 -3.26 5.52 -7.39
CA SER A 552 -4.67 5.65 -6.98
C SER A 552 -5.25 4.39 -6.32
N HIS A 553 -4.45 3.68 -5.53
CA HIS A 553 -4.90 2.46 -4.86
C HIS A 553 -6.04 2.75 -3.83
N PRO A 554 -7.12 1.94 -3.78
CA PRO A 554 -8.27 2.17 -2.89
C PRO A 554 -7.91 2.32 -1.40
N PHE A 555 -6.95 1.54 -0.90
CA PHE A 555 -6.43 1.63 0.48
C PHE A 555 -6.05 3.07 0.90
N LEU A 556 -5.38 3.82 0.02
CA LEU A 556 -4.94 5.19 0.32
C LEU A 556 -6.12 6.16 0.44
N ALA A 557 -7.24 5.88 -0.23
CA ALA A 557 -8.42 6.72 -0.20
C ALA A 557 -9.36 6.42 0.99
N SER A 558 -9.35 5.19 1.50
CA SER A 558 -10.31 4.71 2.52
C SER A 558 -9.73 4.63 3.94
N SER A 559 -8.44 4.30 4.08
CA SER A 559 -7.87 3.84 5.36
C SER A 559 -6.82 4.78 5.96
N VAL A 560 -6.62 5.96 5.36
CA VAL A 560 -5.55 6.92 5.69
C VAL A 560 -6.17 8.27 6.08
N PRO A 561 -5.59 9.02 7.04
CA PRO A 561 -6.02 10.38 7.36
C PRO A 561 -6.05 11.31 6.14
N ARG A 562 -7.19 11.99 5.96
CA ARG A 562 -7.40 12.97 4.89
C ARG A 562 -7.00 14.36 5.34
N ALA A 563 -6.56 15.17 4.39
CA ALA A 563 -6.29 16.60 4.58
C ALA A 563 -7.57 17.44 4.72
N GLU A 564 -8.33 17.18 5.78
CA GLU A 564 -9.45 18.01 6.22
C GLU A 564 -8.95 19.26 6.98
N ARG A 565 -9.75 20.33 7.01
CA ARG A 565 -9.37 21.61 7.65
C ARG A 565 -8.95 21.43 9.11
N SER A 566 -9.74 20.67 9.87
CA SER A 566 -9.49 20.38 11.29
C SER A 566 -8.19 19.60 11.52
N THR A 567 -7.91 18.59 10.71
CA THR A 567 -6.68 17.78 10.83
C THR A 567 -5.44 18.61 10.52
N VAL A 568 -5.46 19.38 9.43
CA VAL A 568 -4.33 20.24 9.04
C VAL A 568 -4.06 21.30 10.11
N LEU A 569 -5.09 22.01 10.56
CA LEU A 569 -4.94 23.03 11.60
C LEU A 569 -4.57 22.45 12.97
N GLY A 570 -5.07 21.25 13.31
CA GLY A 570 -4.74 20.56 14.56
C GLY A 570 -3.26 20.13 14.62
N ILE A 571 -2.70 19.68 13.51
CA ILE A 571 -1.27 19.36 13.40
C ILE A 571 -0.42 20.63 13.52
N ILE A 572 -0.83 21.73 12.89
CA ILE A 572 -0.10 23.00 13.03
C ILE A 572 -0.17 23.49 14.48
N ALA A 573 -1.35 23.43 15.10
CA ALA A 573 -1.59 23.83 16.48
C ALA A 573 -0.79 23.01 17.51
N SER A 574 -0.50 21.73 17.24
CA SER A 574 0.33 20.90 18.12
C SER A 574 1.82 21.27 18.09
N HIS A 575 2.25 21.97 17.04
CA HIS A 575 3.61 22.47 16.89
C HIS A 575 3.76 23.96 17.25
N CYS A 576 2.67 24.67 17.55
CA CYS A 576 2.73 26.05 18.01
C CYS A 576 3.36 26.16 19.42
N GLY A 577 4.01 27.31 19.71
CA GLY A 577 4.73 27.54 20.96
C GLY A 577 6.19 27.08 20.92
N ASN A 578 6.64 26.34 21.94
CA ASN A 578 8.05 25.91 22.08
C ASN A 578 8.47 24.82 21.07
N SER A 579 7.52 24.22 20.35
CA SER A 579 7.75 23.16 19.37
C SER A 579 7.88 23.67 17.92
N TRP A 580 7.77 24.98 17.71
CA TRP A 580 7.89 25.56 16.37
C TRP A 580 9.35 25.46 15.89
N PRO A 581 9.60 25.11 14.61
CA PRO A 581 10.97 24.96 14.12
C PRO A 581 11.79 26.25 14.32
N VAL A 582 12.94 26.13 14.99
CA VAL A 582 13.82 27.26 15.32
C VAL A 582 14.27 27.97 14.05
N GLY A 583 13.99 29.27 13.94
CA GLY A 583 14.35 30.09 12.77
C GLY A 583 13.38 30.03 11.58
N ARG A 584 12.30 29.23 11.64
CA ARG A 584 11.30 29.20 10.57
C ARG A 584 10.33 30.37 10.65
N VAL A 585 10.48 31.33 9.73
CA VAL A 585 9.57 32.45 9.56
C VAL A 585 8.52 32.09 8.51
N LEU A 586 7.24 32.32 8.80
CA LEU A 586 6.13 32.14 7.84
C LEU A 586 6.24 33.17 6.71
N THR A 587 6.02 32.74 5.47
CA THR A 587 5.90 33.67 4.35
C THR A 587 4.54 34.37 4.37
N GLU A 588 4.42 35.49 3.64
CA GLU A 588 3.14 36.22 3.54
C GLU A 588 2.04 35.37 2.87
N ASP A 589 2.43 34.52 1.91
CA ASP A 589 1.52 33.59 1.23
C ASP A 589 1.05 32.50 2.19
N GLU A 590 1.96 31.89 2.96
CA GLU A 590 1.63 30.91 4.00
C GLU A 590 0.70 31.52 5.05
N ALA A 591 1.00 32.73 5.53
CA ALA A 591 0.18 33.44 6.49
C ALA A 591 -1.24 33.74 5.96
N THR A 592 -1.36 34.07 4.68
CA THR A 592 -2.65 34.31 4.03
C THR A 592 -3.46 33.03 3.95
N ILE A 593 -2.85 31.92 3.51
CA ILE A 593 -3.53 30.63 3.42
C ILE A 593 -3.97 30.15 4.81
N LEU A 594 -3.14 30.30 5.84
CA LEU A 594 -3.50 29.93 7.21
C LEU A 594 -4.66 30.78 7.75
N ARG A 595 -4.68 32.09 7.47
CA ARG A 595 -5.83 32.96 7.81
C ARG A 595 -7.12 32.48 7.13
N ASP A 596 -7.07 32.14 5.85
CA ASP A 596 -8.23 31.67 5.10
C ASP A 596 -8.72 30.30 5.61
N LEU A 597 -7.81 29.40 5.99
CA LEU A 597 -8.16 28.12 6.60
C LEU A 597 -8.84 28.32 7.97
N ILE A 598 -8.32 29.21 8.82
CA ILE A 598 -8.88 29.48 10.17
C ILE A 598 -10.25 30.17 10.06
N THR A 599 -10.42 31.10 9.13
CA THR A 599 -11.69 31.83 8.93
C THR A 599 -12.77 31.00 8.26
N GLY A 600 -12.40 30.06 7.40
CA GLY A 600 -13.31 29.10 6.78
C GLY A 600 -13.63 27.87 7.64
N SER A 601 -13.09 27.80 8.87
CA SER A 601 -13.33 26.69 9.80
C SER A 601 -14.53 26.97 10.71
N GLY A 602 -15.25 25.92 11.08
CA GLY A 602 -16.38 26.00 12.01
C GLY A 602 -15.98 25.76 13.47
N THR A 603 -16.88 25.16 14.26
CA THR A 603 -16.62 24.76 15.65
C THR A 603 -15.60 23.61 15.78
N GLU A 604 -15.22 22.99 14.66
CA GLU A 604 -14.30 21.84 14.60
C GLU A 604 -12.87 22.12 15.10
N ILE A 605 -12.42 23.38 15.10
CA ILE A 605 -11.07 23.76 15.54
C ILE A 605 -10.98 24.19 17.02
N GLN A 606 -12.12 24.29 17.72
CA GLN A 606 -12.18 24.76 19.12
C GLN A 606 -11.24 24.03 20.10
N PRO A 607 -10.97 22.71 19.98
CA PRO A 607 -10.08 22.02 20.93
C PRO A 607 -8.63 22.52 20.95
N PHE A 608 -8.16 23.12 19.86
CA PHE A 608 -6.75 23.52 19.69
C PHE A 608 -6.56 24.96 19.22
N VAL A 609 -7.64 25.71 19.01
CA VAL A 609 -7.62 27.09 18.51
C VAL A 609 -6.75 28.03 19.36
N ALA A 610 -6.70 27.82 20.68
CA ALA A 610 -5.87 28.64 21.58
C ALA A 610 -4.36 28.58 21.26
N ASN A 611 -3.88 27.43 20.77
CA ASN A 611 -2.46 27.25 20.41
C ASN A 611 -2.12 28.00 19.12
N LEU A 612 -3.09 28.15 18.19
CA LEU A 612 -2.91 28.92 16.95
C LEU A 612 -2.72 30.42 17.22
N GLY A 613 -3.04 30.90 18.42
CA GLY A 613 -2.90 32.31 18.80
C GLY A 613 -1.47 32.85 18.77
N ASP A 614 -0.48 31.97 18.86
CA ASP A 614 0.95 32.33 18.84
C ASP A 614 1.49 32.55 17.42
N LEU A 615 0.73 32.20 16.39
CA LEU A 615 1.13 32.36 15.00
C LEU A 615 1.12 33.83 14.57
N LYS A 616 2.25 34.32 14.05
CA LYS A 616 2.39 35.65 13.44
C LYS A 616 1.79 35.67 12.03
N ILE A 617 0.47 35.62 11.95
CA ILE A 617 -0.25 35.57 10.66
C ILE A 617 -1.19 36.76 10.45
N TRP A 618 -1.48 37.54 11.49
CA TRP A 618 -2.47 38.60 11.44
C TRP A 618 -1.87 39.95 11.03
N ARG A 619 -2.59 40.69 10.20
CA ARG A 619 -2.20 42.06 9.82
C ARG A 619 -2.63 43.02 10.92
N SER A 620 -1.81 44.04 11.21
CA SER A 620 -2.13 45.11 12.14
C SER A 620 -2.56 46.40 11.44
N TRP A 621 -3.18 47.32 12.18
CA TRP A 621 -3.46 48.68 11.72
C TRP A 621 -2.20 49.54 11.84
N ALA A 622 -1.45 49.66 10.74
CA ALA A 622 -0.25 50.49 10.66
C ALA A 622 -0.49 51.73 9.79
N PRO A 623 0.29 52.81 9.99
CA PRO A 623 0.19 54.04 9.20
C PRO A 623 0.34 53.78 7.69
N SER A 624 -0.38 54.55 6.87
CA SER A 624 -0.46 54.38 5.41
C SER A 624 0.86 54.41 4.65
N TYR A 625 1.94 54.97 5.21
CA TYR A 625 3.29 54.93 4.62
C TYR A 625 4.00 53.57 4.80
N ASN A 626 3.54 52.71 5.71
CA ASN A 626 4.09 51.38 5.91
C ASN A 626 3.36 50.35 5.02
N ARG A 627 3.88 50.13 3.80
CA ARG A 627 3.23 49.27 2.79
C ARG A 627 3.07 47.81 3.22
N ASN A 628 3.89 47.30 4.15
CA ASN A 628 3.79 45.95 4.70
C ASN A 628 4.13 45.96 6.20
N PRO A 629 3.13 46.16 7.08
CA PRO A 629 3.37 46.06 8.51
C PRO A 629 3.74 44.64 8.92
N PRO A 630 4.56 44.46 9.98
CA PRO A 630 4.91 43.14 10.48
C PRO A 630 3.66 42.39 10.94
N LEU A 631 3.59 41.10 10.61
CA LEU A 631 2.51 40.22 11.06
C LEU A 631 2.60 40.02 12.58
N ILE A 632 1.44 40.09 13.23
CA ILE A 632 1.28 39.97 14.68
C ILE A 632 0.59 38.67 15.06
N CYS A 633 0.82 38.24 16.31
CA CYS A 633 0.10 37.14 16.94
C CYS A 633 -1.30 37.58 17.34
N ALA A 634 -2.24 36.64 17.47
CA ALA A 634 -3.54 36.95 18.06
C ALA A 634 -3.43 37.08 19.59
N ARG A 635 -2.60 36.23 20.22
CA ARG A 635 -2.38 36.25 21.67
C ARG A 635 -1.77 37.59 22.10
N GLY A 636 -2.44 38.27 23.03
CA GLY A 636 -2.00 39.57 23.56
C GLY A 636 -2.31 40.77 22.66
N SER A 637 -2.95 40.55 21.51
CA SER A 637 -3.40 41.59 20.60
C SER A 637 -4.88 41.92 20.82
N TYR A 638 -5.35 42.99 20.18
CA TYR A 638 -6.74 43.43 20.24
C TYR A 638 -7.43 43.22 18.89
N PHE A 639 -8.74 43.00 18.89
CA PHE A 639 -9.54 43.01 17.66
C PHE A 639 -10.84 43.77 17.87
N LEU A 640 -11.37 44.34 16.78
CA LEU A 640 -12.63 45.07 16.80
C LEU A 640 -13.80 44.09 16.71
N ASP A 641 -14.82 44.33 17.53
CA ASP A 641 -16.06 43.56 17.60
C ASP A 641 -16.83 43.49 16.26
N CYS A 642 -16.66 44.46 15.37
CA CYS A 642 -17.20 44.39 14.02
C CYS A 642 -16.35 45.10 12.97
N GLN A 643 -16.71 44.90 11.70
CA GLN A 643 -16.07 45.58 10.58
C GLN A 643 -16.62 46.99 10.43
N TYR A 644 -15.78 47.96 10.71
CA TYR A 644 -16.08 49.36 10.48
C TYR A 644 -15.49 49.85 9.14
N ARG A 645 -16.16 50.80 8.50
CA ARG A 645 -15.82 51.28 7.13
C ARG A 645 -14.74 52.36 7.08
N PHE A 646 -14.15 52.75 8.21
CA PHE A 646 -13.18 53.84 8.30
C PHE A 646 -11.75 53.33 8.53
N ASP A 647 -10.76 54.15 8.15
CA ASP A 647 -9.34 53.81 8.21
C ASP A 647 -8.69 54.32 9.50
N TRP A 648 -8.44 53.40 10.44
CA TRP A 648 -7.77 53.69 11.71
C TRP A 648 -6.35 54.21 11.55
N SER A 649 -5.68 53.92 10.43
CA SER A 649 -4.30 54.36 10.20
C SER A 649 -4.17 55.89 10.13
N THR A 650 -5.27 56.59 9.82
CA THR A 650 -5.38 58.06 9.81
C THR A 650 -5.21 58.67 11.21
N PHE A 651 -5.53 57.92 12.27
CA PHE A 651 -5.43 58.37 13.68
C PHE A 651 -4.09 57.98 14.34
N GLY A 652 -3.16 57.38 13.58
CA GLY A 652 -1.80 57.05 14.01
C GLY A 652 -1.50 55.56 14.00
N ASP A 653 -0.45 55.17 14.74
CA ASP A 653 -0.04 53.77 14.82
C ASP A 653 -0.89 52.99 15.82
N HIS A 654 -1.54 51.93 15.33
CA HIS A 654 -2.35 51.00 16.10
C HIS A 654 -1.87 49.56 15.86
N SER A 655 -0.55 49.36 15.86
CA SER A 655 0.15 48.11 15.56
C SER A 655 -0.25 46.89 16.41
N VAL A 656 -0.95 47.07 17.53
CA VAL A 656 -1.44 45.99 18.41
C VAL A 656 -2.88 45.55 18.07
N ILE A 657 -3.58 46.26 17.18
CA ILE A 657 -4.96 45.96 16.77
C ILE A 657 -4.95 45.20 15.45
N ILE A 658 -5.59 44.04 15.43
CA ILE A 658 -5.72 43.17 14.26
C ILE A 658 -6.69 43.79 13.25
N ARG A 659 -6.23 43.90 12.00
CA ARG A 659 -7.02 44.31 10.83
C ARG A 659 -7.62 43.10 10.15
N HIS A 660 -8.72 42.60 10.69
CA HIS A 660 -9.47 41.49 10.10
C HIS A 660 -10.96 41.55 10.49
N PRO A 661 -11.91 41.10 9.65
CA PRO A 661 -13.29 40.87 10.08
C PRO A 661 -13.35 40.11 11.40
N ASN A 662 -14.32 40.48 12.25
CA ASN A 662 -14.59 39.74 13.48
C ASN A 662 -14.71 38.25 13.14
N ASN A 663 -13.80 37.48 13.71
CA ASN A 663 -13.78 36.04 13.62
C ASN A 663 -14.04 35.51 15.02
N ASN A 664 -15.07 34.68 15.17
CA ASN A 664 -15.46 34.04 16.43
C ASN A 664 -14.30 33.27 17.10
N HIS A 665 -13.23 32.96 16.35
CA HIS A 665 -12.04 32.29 16.84
C HIS A 665 -10.97 33.22 17.43
N LEU A 666 -10.98 34.54 17.16
CA LEU A 666 -9.94 35.47 17.64
C LEU A 666 -9.92 35.58 19.17
N SER A 667 -11.09 35.61 19.79
CA SER A 667 -11.22 35.57 21.25
C SER A 667 -10.65 34.27 21.83
N ALA A 668 -10.94 33.13 21.20
CA ALA A 668 -10.44 31.82 21.61
C ALA A 668 -8.91 31.67 21.39
N MET A 669 -8.33 32.42 20.45
CA MET A 669 -6.89 32.55 20.24
C MET A 669 -6.17 33.46 21.25
N GLY A 670 -6.91 34.11 22.16
CA GLY A 670 -6.34 34.99 23.19
C GLY A 670 -6.21 36.46 22.78
N ALA A 671 -6.90 36.89 21.72
CA ALA A 671 -7.07 38.31 21.41
C ALA A 671 -8.21 38.91 22.23
N ARG A 672 -8.07 40.15 22.70
CA ARG A 672 -9.11 40.84 23.46
C ARG A 672 -10.00 41.66 22.53
N SER A 673 -11.32 41.47 22.63
CA SER A 673 -12.28 42.28 21.89
C SER A 673 -12.32 43.70 22.47
N LEU A 674 -12.25 44.70 21.59
CA LEU A 674 -12.48 46.10 21.91
C LEU A 674 -13.73 46.58 21.20
N THR A 675 -14.57 47.31 21.92
CA THR A 675 -15.69 48.03 21.31
C THR A 675 -15.20 49.32 20.67
N LEU A 676 -15.90 49.80 19.64
CA LEU A 676 -15.59 51.09 19.01
C LEU A 676 -15.50 52.23 20.03
N VAL A 677 -16.42 52.25 21.00
CA VAL A 677 -16.50 53.29 22.04
C VAL A 677 -15.25 53.28 22.92
N ASP A 678 -14.75 52.11 23.30
CA ASP A 678 -13.58 51.97 24.17
C ASP A 678 -12.31 52.45 23.46
N VAL A 679 -12.10 52.06 22.19
CA VAL A 679 -10.93 52.52 21.42
C VAL A 679 -10.94 54.03 21.23
N LEU A 680 -12.12 54.59 20.93
CA LEU A 680 -12.29 56.01 20.72
C LEU A 680 -11.95 56.81 21.99
N ILE A 681 -12.50 56.42 23.14
CA ILE A 681 -12.28 57.12 24.42
C ILE A 681 -10.84 56.93 24.93
N GLU A 682 -10.30 55.72 24.85
CA GLU A 682 -9.00 55.43 25.48
C GLU A 682 -7.79 55.84 24.62
N ARG A 683 -7.95 55.92 23.29
CA ARG A 683 -6.80 56.08 22.38
C ARG A 683 -6.87 57.26 21.41
N ILE A 684 -8.06 57.65 20.95
CA ILE A 684 -8.22 58.69 19.91
C ILE A 684 -8.58 60.04 20.54
N LEU A 685 -9.64 60.06 21.35
CA LEU A 685 -10.21 61.29 21.88
C LEU A 685 -9.23 62.13 22.71
N PRO A 686 -8.39 61.55 23.59
CA PRO A 686 -7.41 62.33 24.37
C PRO A 686 -6.43 63.08 23.45
N ARG A 687 -6.00 62.46 22.36
CA ARG A 687 -5.05 63.05 21.41
C ARG A 687 -5.65 64.23 20.65
N LEU A 688 -6.94 64.15 20.33
CA LEU A 688 -7.70 65.21 19.66
C LEU A 688 -8.07 66.35 20.62
N GLN A 689 -8.39 66.04 21.87
CA GLN A 689 -8.76 67.03 22.90
C GLN A 689 -7.56 67.85 23.39
N ASP A 690 -6.42 67.21 23.58
CA ASP A 690 -5.18 67.87 24.05
C ASP A 690 -4.44 68.62 22.92
N GLY A 691 -4.98 68.62 21.70
CA GLY A 691 -4.42 69.32 20.54
C GLY A 691 -3.16 68.67 19.94
N THR A 692 -2.78 67.48 20.40
CA THR A 692 -1.61 66.74 19.87
C THR A 692 -1.78 66.29 18.42
N GLN A 693 -3.03 66.18 17.94
CA GLN A 693 -3.37 65.87 16.56
C GLN A 693 -4.36 66.92 16.02
N ALA A 694 -3.96 67.64 14.98
CA ALA A 694 -4.79 68.67 14.35
C ALA A 694 -5.86 68.05 13.44
N PHE A 695 -7.05 68.66 13.41
CA PHE A 695 -8.13 68.30 12.47
C PHE A 695 -7.77 68.73 11.04
N THR A 696 -7.18 67.82 10.26
CA THR A 696 -6.99 67.97 8.81
C THR A 696 -8.24 67.51 8.06
N SER A 697 -8.36 67.85 6.77
CA SER A 697 -9.49 67.42 5.93
C SER A 697 -9.71 65.89 5.91
N ALA A 698 -8.62 65.11 5.92
CA ALA A 698 -8.67 63.64 5.99
C ALA A 698 -9.19 63.14 7.35
N ILE A 699 -8.69 63.71 8.45
CA ILE A 699 -9.13 63.35 9.81
C ILE A 699 -10.61 63.70 10.01
N ILE A 700 -11.06 64.85 9.52
CA ILE A 700 -12.45 65.28 9.61
C ILE A 700 -13.36 64.28 8.87
N SER A 701 -12.98 63.83 7.67
CA SER A 701 -13.77 62.87 6.90
C SER A 701 -13.93 61.53 7.64
N GLU A 702 -12.82 60.95 8.12
CA GLU A 702 -12.84 59.69 8.86
C GLU A 702 -13.56 59.82 10.21
N TYR A 703 -13.40 60.97 10.89
CA TYR A 703 -14.08 61.26 12.14
C TYR A 703 -15.60 61.35 11.98
N ILE A 704 -16.09 61.88 10.85
CA ILE A 704 -17.52 61.91 10.54
C ILE A 704 -18.07 60.49 10.33
N GLU A 705 -17.31 59.57 9.71
CA GLU A 705 -17.72 58.17 9.59
C GLU A 705 -17.78 57.47 10.95
N ILE A 706 -16.79 57.70 11.83
CA ILE A 706 -16.84 57.23 13.22
C ILE A 706 -18.07 57.78 13.93
N PHE A 707 -18.35 59.08 13.77
CA PHE A 707 -19.49 59.75 14.39
C PHE A 707 -20.83 59.13 13.95
N LYS A 708 -20.98 58.80 12.65
CA LYS A 708 -22.17 58.09 12.13
C LYS A 708 -22.36 56.74 12.79
N GLU A 709 -21.28 55.96 12.94
CA GLU A 709 -21.33 54.64 13.58
C GLU A 709 -21.65 54.73 15.08
N ILE A 710 -21.08 55.69 15.80
CA ILE A 710 -21.41 55.92 17.22
C ILE A 710 -22.89 56.26 17.40
N ILE A 711 -23.46 57.10 16.52
CA ILE A 711 -24.90 57.39 16.54
C ILE A 711 -25.72 56.13 16.25
N SER A 712 -25.30 55.32 15.27
CA SER A 712 -25.94 54.03 14.95
C SER A 712 -25.96 53.11 16.18
N LEU A 713 -24.84 52.98 16.90
CA LEU A 713 -24.72 52.19 18.12
C LEU A 713 -25.60 52.74 19.26
N ALA A 714 -25.69 54.06 19.41
CA ALA A 714 -26.51 54.70 20.42
C ALA A 714 -28.03 54.48 20.19
N LEU A 715 -28.46 54.40 18.92
CA LEU A 715 -29.86 54.19 18.53
C LEU A 715 -30.26 52.70 18.45
N HIS A 716 -29.50 51.90 17.70
CA HIS A 716 -29.91 50.54 17.34
C HIS A 716 -29.57 49.49 18.39
N GLN A 717 -28.47 49.67 19.12
CA GLN A 717 -28.00 48.70 20.12
C GLN A 717 -28.27 49.16 21.56
N TRP A 718 -28.82 50.37 21.74
CA TRP A 718 -29.03 51.00 23.05
C TRP A 718 -27.75 50.96 23.92
N ASN A 719 -26.64 51.48 23.39
CA ASN A 719 -25.38 51.49 24.14
C ASN A 719 -25.31 52.74 25.06
N PRO A 720 -25.43 52.60 26.40
CA PRO A 720 -25.46 53.73 27.32
C PRO A 720 -24.14 54.50 27.32
N ARG A 721 -23.02 53.84 27.01
CA ARG A 721 -21.69 54.47 26.94
C ARG A 721 -21.57 55.37 25.72
N ALA A 722 -22.14 54.95 24.58
CA ALA A 722 -22.24 55.78 23.37
C ALA A 722 -23.20 56.97 23.58
N GLN A 723 -24.32 56.77 24.27
CA GLN A 723 -25.24 57.87 24.62
C GLN A 723 -24.58 58.90 25.55
N ASN A 724 -23.82 58.44 26.55
CA ASN A 724 -23.07 59.34 27.44
C ASN A 724 -21.99 60.14 26.67
N LEU A 725 -21.27 59.49 25.74
CA LEU A 725 -20.27 60.14 24.89
C LEU A 725 -20.87 61.26 24.03
N LEU A 726 -22.06 61.05 23.45
CA LEU A 726 -22.73 62.07 22.62
C LEU A 726 -23.28 63.24 23.44
N LYS A 727 -23.71 62.99 24.69
CA LYS A 727 -24.32 64.00 25.55
C LYS A 727 -23.31 64.82 26.35
N ASN A 728 -22.41 64.15 27.06
CA ASN A 728 -21.69 64.73 28.20
C ASN A 728 -20.19 64.97 27.93
N GLU A 729 -19.61 64.31 26.93
CA GLU A 729 -18.18 64.42 26.63
C GLU A 729 -17.89 65.52 25.59
N ARG A 730 -16.64 66.00 25.57
CA ARG A 730 -16.15 66.90 24.51
C ARG A 730 -15.90 66.09 23.23
N PHE A 731 -16.97 65.82 22.50
CA PHE A 731 -16.98 64.93 21.34
C PHE A 731 -17.57 65.57 20.07
N ILE A 732 -18.36 66.65 20.19
CA ILE A 732 -18.99 67.28 19.03
C ILE A 732 -18.01 68.26 18.38
N LEU A 733 -17.75 68.08 17.08
CA LEU A 733 -16.89 68.98 16.32
C LEU A 733 -17.63 70.29 16.01
N ALA A 734 -17.09 71.42 16.47
CA ALA A 734 -17.57 72.77 16.20
C ALA A 734 -16.99 73.33 14.87
N ARG A 735 -17.53 74.45 14.37
CA ARG A 735 -17.08 75.04 13.08
C ARG A 735 -15.66 75.59 13.10
N ASP A 736 -15.11 75.86 14.29
CA ASP A 736 -13.70 76.24 14.50
C ASP A 736 -12.74 75.04 14.56
N ASN A 737 -13.23 73.83 14.28
CA ASN A 737 -12.52 72.56 14.39
C ASN A 737 -12.10 72.19 15.83
N THR A 738 -12.77 72.72 16.85
CA THR A 738 -12.59 72.30 18.25
C THR A 738 -13.65 71.28 18.66
N LEU A 739 -13.31 70.42 19.63
CA LEU A 739 -14.26 69.48 20.23
C LEU A 739 -14.97 70.15 21.42
N ARG A 740 -16.30 70.18 21.35
CA ARG A 740 -17.19 70.79 22.34
C ARG A 740 -18.20 69.77 22.87
N ASN A 741 -18.83 70.12 23.98
CA ASN A 741 -19.95 69.36 24.52
C ASN A 741 -21.23 69.80 23.78
N SER A 742 -22.16 68.87 23.53
CA SER A 742 -23.44 69.19 22.88
C SER A 742 -24.23 70.29 23.60
N ALA A 743 -24.18 70.33 24.93
CA ALA A 743 -24.81 71.34 25.79
C ALA A 743 -24.17 72.74 25.69
N THR A 744 -23.00 72.87 25.08
CA THR A 744 -22.34 74.17 24.89
C THR A 744 -22.60 74.78 23.51
N LEU A 745 -23.32 74.07 22.63
CA LEU A 745 -23.54 74.46 21.25
C LEU A 745 -25.00 74.84 21.01
N PHE A 746 -25.20 75.85 20.17
CA PHE A 746 -26.53 76.25 19.70
C PHE A 746 -27.00 75.40 18.53
N ASN A 747 -28.32 75.27 18.41
CA ASN A 747 -28.97 74.69 17.24
C ASN A 747 -28.81 75.61 16.01
N PRO A 748 -28.13 75.17 14.93
CA PRO A 748 -27.97 75.94 13.69
C PRO A 748 -29.26 76.29 12.94
N GLN A 749 -30.38 75.68 13.29
CA GLN A 749 -31.69 76.01 12.70
C GLN A 749 -32.48 77.02 13.50
N ASP A 750 -32.07 77.30 14.73
CA ASP A 750 -32.67 78.37 15.50
C ASP A 750 -32.29 79.71 14.86
N GLN A 751 -33.31 80.41 14.37
CA GLN A 751 -33.14 81.66 13.63
C GLN A 751 -32.54 82.75 14.52
N LEU A 752 -32.92 82.78 15.80
CA LEU A 752 -32.46 83.78 16.76
C LEU A 752 -30.96 83.61 17.06
N CYS A 753 -30.57 82.42 17.54
CA CYS A 753 -29.16 82.12 17.85
C CYS A 753 -28.27 82.29 16.62
N THR A 754 -28.72 81.82 15.45
CA THR A 754 -27.93 81.93 14.21
C THR A 754 -27.75 83.38 13.74
N ALA A 755 -28.78 84.22 13.89
CA ALA A 755 -28.68 85.64 13.55
C ALA A 755 -27.69 86.37 14.47
N ILE A 756 -27.75 86.11 15.78
CA ILE A 756 -27.00 86.86 16.80
C ILE A 756 -25.57 86.34 16.97
N PHE A 757 -25.38 85.01 17.05
CA PHE A 757 -24.08 84.38 17.27
C PHE A 757 -23.39 83.87 15.99
N GLY A 758 -23.96 84.11 14.80
CA GLY A 758 -23.45 83.55 13.55
C GLY A 758 -21.98 83.87 13.22
N ASP A 759 -21.40 84.90 13.85
CA ASP A 759 -19.99 85.30 13.77
C ASP A 759 -19.05 84.55 14.72
N VAL A 760 -19.58 83.66 15.57
CA VAL A 760 -18.82 82.88 16.57
C VAL A 760 -18.85 81.39 16.19
N PRO A 761 -17.88 80.90 15.39
CA PRO A 761 -17.92 79.53 14.85
C PRO A 761 -17.86 78.43 15.92
N SER A 762 -17.28 78.73 17.09
CA SER A 762 -17.12 77.78 18.21
C SER A 762 -18.43 77.40 18.91
N MET A 763 -19.50 78.19 18.70
CA MET A 763 -20.81 77.95 19.30
C MET A 763 -21.73 77.07 18.44
N PHE A 764 -21.32 76.75 17.21
CA PHE A 764 -22.12 75.94 16.29
C PHE A 764 -21.41 74.65 15.90
N PRO A 765 -22.14 73.53 15.75
CA PRO A 765 -21.59 72.30 15.21
C PRO A 765 -21.13 72.49 13.76
N HIS A 766 -20.11 71.73 13.37
CA HIS A 766 -19.58 71.70 12.02
C HIS A 766 -20.67 71.26 11.02
N PRO A 767 -20.81 71.90 9.83
CA PRO A 767 -21.95 71.65 8.93
C PRO A 767 -22.07 70.18 8.48
N SER A 768 -20.94 69.55 8.16
CA SER A 768 -20.92 68.13 7.73
C SER A 768 -21.36 67.17 8.84
N LEU A 769 -21.14 67.53 10.10
CA LEU A 769 -21.56 66.75 11.26
C LEU A 769 -23.05 67.00 11.56
N TRP A 770 -23.48 68.25 11.49
CA TRP A 770 -24.88 68.64 11.68
C TRP A 770 -25.85 67.91 10.73
N ASN A 771 -25.47 67.77 9.46
CA ASN A 771 -26.26 67.02 8.46
C ASN A 771 -26.53 65.57 8.88
N GLN A 772 -25.68 64.96 9.72
CA GLN A 772 -25.88 63.60 10.23
C GLN A 772 -26.85 63.53 11.42
N ILE A 773 -26.94 64.61 12.21
CA ILE A 773 -27.77 64.69 13.41
C ILE A 773 -29.25 64.89 13.06
N TRP A 774 -29.53 65.63 11.98
CA TRP A 774 -30.86 66.15 11.65
C TRP A 774 -31.94 65.09 11.32
N SER A 775 -31.57 63.82 11.15
CA SER A 775 -32.48 62.72 10.80
C SER A 775 -33.11 62.01 12.02
N ASN A 776 -33.98 62.71 12.79
CA ASN A 776 -34.73 62.20 13.96
C ASN A 776 -33.88 61.83 15.21
N ARG A 777 -32.68 62.39 15.38
CA ARG A 777 -31.72 61.96 16.42
C ARG A 777 -31.49 63.00 17.54
N ARG A 778 -32.34 64.03 17.60
CA ARG A 778 -32.18 65.20 18.49
C ARG A 778 -32.16 64.82 19.98
N HIS A 779 -32.89 63.77 20.38
CA HIS A 779 -32.93 63.25 21.76
C HIS A 779 -31.59 62.71 22.30
N LEU A 780 -30.61 62.47 21.42
CA LEU A 780 -29.27 62.03 21.80
C LEU A 780 -28.34 63.18 22.19
N PHE A 781 -28.75 64.43 21.98
CA PHE A 781 -27.93 65.61 22.20
C PHE A 781 -28.67 66.63 23.06
N SER A 782 -27.93 67.58 23.63
CA SER A 782 -28.47 68.63 24.50
C SER A 782 -28.22 70.03 23.94
N PHE A 783 -28.39 70.22 22.63
CA PHE A 783 -28.21 71.53 21.99
C PHE A 783 -29.12 72.60 22.60
N ARG A 784 -28.60 73.81 22.74
CA ARG A 784 -29.30 74.99 23.25
C ARG A 784 -30.03 75.71 22.11
N ASP A 785 -31.23 76.23 22.35
CA ASP A 785 -32.00 77.03 21.39
C ASP A 785 -32.88 78.06 22.10
N SER A 786 -33.54 78.92 21.32
CA SER A 786 -34.41 80.00 21.78
C SER A 786 -35.68 79.56 22.53
N GLU A 787 -35.91 78.26 22.74
CA GLU A 787 -36.95 77.77 23.66
C GLU A 787 -36.54 77.92 25.13
N ASP A 788 -35.23 78.01 25.40
CA ASP A 788 -34.67 78.22 26.74
C ASP A 788 -34.56 79.73 27.05
N PRO A 789 -35.23 80.24 28.10
CA PRO A 789 -35.15 81.65 28.49
C PRO A 789 -33.72 82.14 28.74
N ASP A 790 -32.82 81.27 29.23
CA ASP A 790 -31.43 81.64 29.48
C ASP A 790 -30.68 81.92 28.16
N VAL A 791 -31.03 81.20 27.09
CA VAL A 791 -30.46 81.40 25.74
C VAL A 791 -30.99 82.70 25.12
N VAL A 792 -32.28 82.99 25.30
CA VAL A 792 -32.89 84.25 24.84
C VAL A 792 -32.26 85.44 25.58
N GLN A 793 -31.98 85.30 26.87
CA GLN A 793 -31.26 86.32 27.63
C GLN A 793 -29.82 86.47 27.14
N GLU A 794 -29.08 85.38 26.90
CA GLU A 794 -27.72 85.43 26.35
C GLU A 794 -27.68 86.13 24.98
N CYS A 795 -28.69 85.89 24.13
CA CYS A 795 -28.89 86.58 22.86
C CYS A 795 -29.12 88.08 23.06
N ALA A 796 -29.98 88.46 24.01
CA ALA A 796 -30.28 89.86 24.32
C ALA A 796 -29.06 90.60 24.88
N ASP A 797 -28.35 89.98 25.81
CA ASP A 797 -27.11 90.49 26.40
C ASP A 797 -26.05 90.70 25.31
N ARG A 798 -25.94 89.76 24.38
CA ARG A 798 -25.02 89.88 23.25
C ARG A 798 -25.37 91.04 22.31
N VAL A 799 -26.65 91.25 22.02
CA VAL A 799 -27.09 92.43 21.24
C VAL A 799 -26.85 93.72 22.01
N LEU A 800 -27.02 93.72 23.34
CA LEU A 800 -26.73 94.86 24.20
C LEU A 800 -25.24 95.22 24.19
N GLU A 801 -24.34 94.24 24.29
CA GLU A 801 -22.89 94.44 24.13
C GLU A 801 -22.55 95.05 22.76
N MET A 802 -23.17 94.54 21.68
CA MET A 802 -22.98 95.08 20.33
C MET A 802 -23.48 96.53 20.21
N ALA A 803 -24.63 96.84 20.80
CA ALA A 803 -25.23 98.18 20.80
C ALA A 803 -24.39 99.19 21.58
N GLN A 804 -23.68 98.75 22.63
CA GLN A 804 -22.75 99.57 23.42
C GLN A 804 -21.38 99.79 22.73
N GLY A 805 -21.16 99.22 21.54
CA GLY A 805 -19.93 99.41 20.77
C GLY A 805 -18.76 98.53 21.22
N GLN A 806 -19.03 97.45 21.97
CA GLN A 806 -17.99 96.54 22.48
C GLN A 806 -17.51 95.52 21.43
N THR A 807 -18.04 95.55 20.21
CA THR A 807 -17.73 94.62 19.12
C THR A 807 -17.29 95.34 17.84
N GLN A 808 -16.38 94.75 17.06
CA GLN A 808 -15.90 95.28 15.77
C GLN A 808 -16.88 95.14 14.59
N LEU A 809 -18.17 94.88 14.86
CA LEU A 809 -19.19 94.66 13.83
C LEU A 809 -19.66 95.98 13.21
N SER A 810 -20.07 95.96 11.94
CA SER A 810 -20.59 97.16 11.28
C SER A 810 -21.91 97.60 11.93
N PRO A 811 -22.20 98.91 12.01
CA PRO A 811 -23.43 99.42 12.60
C PRO A 811 -24.70 98.84 11.97
N GLU A 812 -24.65 98.51 10.67
CA GLU A 812 -25.77 97.90 9.93
C GLU A 812 -26.06 96.47 10.40
N VAL A 813 -25.01 95.65 10.61
CA VAL A 813 -25.17 94.28 11.10
C VAL A 813 -25.72 94.27 12.52
N VAL A 814 -25.26 95.20 13.38
CA VAL A 814 -25.80 95.36 14.73
C VAL A 814 -27.27 95.75 14.67
N ARG A 815 -27.65 96.68 13.76
CA ARG A 815 -29.05 97.08 13.56
C ARG A 815 -29.91 95.90 13.13
N THR A 816 -29.47 95.11 12.14
CA THR A 816 -30.20 93.92 11.69
C THR A 816 -30.39 92.90 12.81
N ARG A 817 -29.36 92.61 13.61
CA ARG A 817 -29.44 91.68 14.75
C ARG A 817 -30.38 92.17 15.84
N ALA A 818 -30.31 93.46 16.14
CA ALA A 818 -31.21 94.12 17.07
C ALA A 818 -32.67 94.08 16.59
N THR A 819 -32.94 94.34 15.31
CA THR A 819 -34.26 94.17 14.70
C THR A 819 -34.77 92.73 14.87
N ILE A 820 -33.97 91.72 14.54
CA ILE A 820 -34.35 90.30 14.68
C ILE A 820 -34.65 89.94 16.15
N MET A 821 -33.85 90.44 17.08
CA MET A 821 -34.08 90.23 18.53
C MET A 821 -35.40 90.86 18.96
N VAL A 822 -35.67 92.10 18.55
CA VAL A 822 -36.91 92.81 18.88
C VAL A 822 -38.13 92.14 18.26
N ASP A 823 -38.05 91.73 17.00
CA ASP A 823 -39.10 90.95 16.33
C ASP A 823 -39.38 89.65 17.10
N PHE A 824 -38.34 88.95 17.55
CA PHE A 824 -38.51 87.74 18.37
C PHE A 824 -39.19 88.04 19.71
N ILE A 825 -38.80 89.12 20.38
CA ILE A 825 -39.38 89.56 21.66
C ILE A 825 -40.87 89.82 21.52
N TYR A 826 -41.34 90.45 20.42
CA TYR A 826 -42.76 90.74 20.25
C TYR A 826 -43.65 89.50 20.33
N TRP A 827 -43.12 88.34 19.94
CA TRP A 827 -43.83 87.06 19.98
C TRP A 827 -43.46 86.19 21.19
N ASN A 828 -42.47 86.59 22.01
CA ASN A 828 -41.95 85.85 23.18
C ASN A 828 -41.62 86.80 24.35
N ASP A 829 -42.61 87.54 24.82
CA ASP A 829 -42.47 88.63 25.79
C ASP A 829 -42.80 88.26 27.25
N ASP A 830 -43.17 87.01 27.49
CA ASP A 830 -43.61 86.48 28.78
C ASP A 830 -42.46 85.92 29.64
N GLN A 831 -41.33 85.58 29.01
CA GLN A 831 -40.22 84.89 29.68
C GLN A 831 -39.25 85.82 30.42
N ILE A 832 -39.09 87.06 29.96
CA ILE A 832 -38.10 88.03 30.44
C ILE A 832 -38.77 89.39 30.61
N ASN A 833 -38.40 90.15 31.65
CA ASN A 833 -38.87 91.51 31.82
C ASN A 833 -38.22 92.46 30.79
N TRP A 834 -38.79 92.55 29.59
CA TRP A 834 -38.29 93.39 28.49
C TRP A 834 -38.49 94.89 28.71
N LEU A 835 -39.33 95.29 29.67
CA LEU A 835 -39.53 96.70 30.06
C LEU A 835 -38.45 97.22 31.01
N ASP A 836 -37.51 96.37 31.45
CA ASP A 836 -36.35 96.82 32.19
C ASP A 836 -35.54 97.82 31.35
N PRO A 837 -35.30 99.07 31.84
CA PRO A 837 -34.54 100.09 31.13
C PRO A 837 -33.11 99.66 30.72
N LYS A 838 -32.59 98.57 31.28
CA LYS A 838 -31.30 97.98 30.84
C LYS A 838 -31.33 97.54 29.38
N TRP A 839 -32.49 97.13 28.85
CA TRP A 839 -32.64 96.56 27.51
C TRP A 839 -32.64 97.64 26.43
N LYS A 840 -31.50 98.32 26.26
CA LYS A 840 -31.26 99.30 25.20
C LYS A 840 -30.88 98.62 23.89
N ILE A 841 -31.77 97.75 23.41
CA ILE A 841 -31.56 96.91 22.24
C ILE A 841 -32.48 97.28 21.07
N VAL A 842 -33.48 98.15 21.28
CA VAL A 842 -34.43 98.50 20.23
C VAL A 842 -33.87 99.59 19.33
N PRO A 843 -33.68 99.36 18.02
CA PRO A 843 -33.22 100.40 17.10
C PRO A 843 -34.21 101.57 17.04
N ALA A 844 -33.72 102.79 17.22
CA ALA A 844 -34.49 103.99 16.97
C ALA A 844 -34.59 104.29 15.46
N GLU A 845 -35.68 104.93 15.05
CA GLU A 845 -35.88 105.46 13.69
C GLU A 845 -34.81 106.51 13.37
N THR A 846 -34.15 106.36 12.21
CA THR A 846 -33.01 107.21 11.79
C THR A 846 -33.31 108.03 10.53
N THR A 847 -34.40 107.73 9.83
CA THR A 847 -34.78 108.34 8.55
C THR A 847 -35.92 109.34 8.75
N THR A 848 -35.61 110.52 9.27
CA THR A 848 -36.58 111.63 9.32
C THR A 848 -36.69 112.36 7.97
N THR A 849 -37.92 112.66 7.54
CA THR A 849 -38.22 113.54 6.40
C THR A 849 -37.78 114.98 6.66
N SER A 850 -37.65 115.80 5.62
CA SER A 850 -36.77 117.00 5.61
C SER A 850 -37.05 118.03 6.71
N HIS A 851 -38.31 118.23 7.13
CA HIS A 851 -38.65 119.23 8.15
C HIS A 851 -38.46 118.73 9.59
N TYR A 852 -38.61 117.43 9.88
CA TYR A 852 -38.45 116.92 11.25
C TYR A 852 -37.00 116.85 11.73
N LYS A 853 -36.01 117.03 10.84
CA LYS A 853 -34.58 117.07 11.19
C LYS A 853 -34.18 118.27 12.06
N ASP A 854 -34.93 119.37 11.97
CA ASP A 854 -34.53 120.65 12.56
C ASP A 854 -34.48 120.65 14.10
N CYS A 855 -35.20 119.75 14.75
CA CYS A 855 -35.29 119.61 16.22
C CYS A 855 -35.43 118.16 16.68
N ALA A 856 -34.85 117.19 15.96
CA ALA A 856 -34.78 115.81 16.45
C ALA A 856 -33.83 115.73 17.66
N PRO A 857 -34.17 115.00 18.74
CA PRO A 857 -33.32 114.88 19.91
C PRO A 857 -32.08 114.01 19.63
N ASP A 858 -30.92 114.39 20.18
CA ASP A 858 -29.69 113.59 20.10
C ASP A 858 -29.77 112.41 21.10
N LEU A 859 -30.42 111.32 20.67
CA LEU A 859 -30.64 110.14 21.49
C LEU A 859 -29.75 108.97 21.02
N PRO A 860 -29.45 108.01 21.92
CA PRO A 860 -28.78 106.78 21.53
C PRO A 860 -29.52 106.07 20.40
N ARG A 861 -28.75 105.46 19.47
CA ARG A 861 -29.29 104.71 18.33
C ARG A 861 -30.13 103.50 18.74
N TYR A 862 -29.92 103.00 19.96
CA TYR A 862 -30.68 101.90 20.54
C TYR A 862 -31.23 102.33 21.89
N GLN A 863 -32.51 102.09 22.10
CA GLN A 863 -33.25 102.49 23.30
C GLN A 863 -34.03 101.30 23.87
N SER A 864 -34.60 101.48 25.05
CA SER A 864 -35.52 100.51 25.64
C SER A 864 -36.93 100.63 25.07
N PHE A 865 -37.72 99.56 25.14
CA PHE A 865 -39.10 99.56 24.64
C PHE A 865 -39.96 100.70 25.24
N GLY A 866 -39.70 101.08 26.49
CA GLY A 866 -40.44 102.15 27.17
C GLY A 866 -40.05 103.57 26.76
N GLU A 867 -38.89 103.75 26.12
CA GLU A 867 -38.39 105.07 25.70
C GLU A 867 -38.83 105.44 24.27
N LEU A 868 -39.28 104.46 23.48
CA LEU A 868 -39.70 104.64 22.10
C LEU A 868 -41.21 104.87 21.94
N MET A 869 -41.56 105.74 20.98
CA MET A 869 -42.93 106.14 20.67
C MET A 869 -43.41 105.52 19.35
N ASP A 870 -44.72 105.27 19.23
CA ASP A 870 -45.33 104.85 17.97
C ASP A 870 -45.20 105.99 16.92
N PRO A 871 -44.80 105.69 15.67
CA PRO A 871 -44.79 106.66 14.57
C PRO A 871 -46.10 107.44 14.39
N ILE A 872 -47.25 106.92 14.82
CA ILE A 872 -48.52 107.68 14.79
C ILE A 872 -48.43 108.97 15.62
N TRP A 873 -47.64 108.97 16.69
CA TRP A 873 -47.42 110.14 17.54
C TRP A 873 -46.29 111.03 17.05
N HIS A 874 -45.79 110.83 15.82
CA HIS A 874 -44.67 111.59 15.29
C HIS A 874 -44.92 113.09 15.42
N ASP A 875 -46.05 113.59 14.91
CA ASP A 875 -46.45 115.00 14.97
C ASP A 875 -46.74 115.53 16.38
N VAL A 876 -46.73 114.67 17.42
CA VAL A 876 -47.09 115.04 18.79
C VAL A 876 -45.88 115.07 19.74
N VAL A 877 -44.78 114.36 19.42
CA VAL A 877 -43.63 114.23 20.34
C VAL A 877 -42.23 114.18 19.69
N TRP A 878 -42.05 114.45 18.39
CA TRP A 878 -40.76 114.20 17.72
C TRP A 878 -39.55 114.96 18.24
N THR A 879 -39.77 116.05 18.98
CA THR A 879 -38.65 116.81 19.57
C THR A 879 -38.12 116.19 20.86
N GLN A 880 -38.84 115.25 21.47
CA GLN A 880 -38.53 114.71 22.81
C GLN A 880 -38.23 113.21 22.83
N CYS A 881 -38.76 112.45 21.87
CA CYS A 881 -38.63 111.00 21.86
C CYS A 881 -38.09 110.48 20.53
N ALA A 882 -37.51 109.29 20.57
CA ALA A 882 -37.29 108.50 19.38
C ALA A 882 -38.52 107.62 19.10
N PHE A 883 -38.63 107.20 17.84
CA PHE A 883 -39.74 106.38 17.38
C PHE A 883 -39.27 104.97 17.07
N PHE A 884 -40.19 104.02 17.20
CA PHE A 884 -40.00 102.72 16.56
C PHE A 884 -39.89 102.93 15.05
N PRO A 885 -38.98 102.22 14.36
CA PRO A 885 -39.00 102.17 12.91
C PRO A 885 -40.34 101.66 12.40
N ASP A 886 -40.80 102.18 11.26
CA ASP A 886 -42.10 101.77 10.67
C ASP A 886 -42.20 100.25 10.48
N THR A 887 -41.06 99.61 10.18
CA THR A 887 -40.95 98.15 10.00
C THR A 887 -40.85 97.35 11.29
N LEU A 888 -40.62 98.00 12.43
CA LEU A 888 -40.37 97.37 13.74
C LEU A 888 -41.34 97.89 14.82
N ASN A 889 -42.46 98.49 14.42
CA ASN A 889 -43.47 99.00 15.34
C ASN A 889 -44.13 97.84 16.12
N PRO A 890 -44.26 97.92 17.46
CA PRO A 890 -44.82 96.80 18.22
C PRO A 890 -46.22 96.40 17.74
N PRO A 891 -46.49 95.10 17.57
CA PRO A 891 -47.80 94.61 17.15
C PRO A 891 -48.86 94.90 18.21
N GLN A 892 -50.14 94.88 17.81
CA GLN A 892 -51.25 95.18 18.71
C GLN A 892 -51.28 94.27 19.95
N GLU A 893 -50.88 93.00 19.80
CA GLU A 893 -50.80 92.03 20.90
C GLU A 893 -49.75 92.42 21.96
N PHE A 894 -48.57 92.88 21.52
CA PHE A 894 -47.53 93.39 22.42
C PHE A 894 -47.98 94.69 23.11
N LYS A 895 -48.63 95.59 22.37
CA LYS A 895 -49.20 96.84 22.92
C LYS A 895 -50.35 96.59 23.89
N TYR A 896 -51.13 95.54 23.70
CA TYR A 896 -52.19 95.15 24.64
C TYR A 896 -51.60 94.70 25.97
N ARG A 897 -50.51 93.91 25.93
CA ARG A 897 -49.80 93.43 27.14
C ARG A 897 -49.00 94.54 27.82
N PHE A 898 -48.43 95.46 27.05
CA PHE A 898 -47.68 96.61 27.55
C PHE A 898 -48.30 97.93 27.06
N PRO A 899 -49.42 98.36 27.65
CA PRO A 899 -50.22 99.50 27.16
C PRO A 899 -49.52 100.86 27.23
N THR A 900 -48.42 100.93 27.98
CA THR A 900 -47.57 102.12 28.12
C THR A 900 -46.52 102.25 27.02
N VAL A 901 -46.20 101.17 26.29
CA VAL A 901 -45.21 101.19 25.21
C VAL A 901 -45.77 101.93 24.00
N GLY A 902 -44.97 102.81 23.42
CA GLY A 902 -45.34 103.53 22.20
C GLY A 902 -46.33 104.68 22.41
N LYS A 903 -46.76 104.99 23.65
CA LYS A 903 -47.69 106.09 23.93
C LYS A 903 -47.01 107.26 24.63
N PRO A 904 -47.19 108.50 24.15
CA PRO A 904 -46.59 109.66 24.79
C PRO A 904 -47.28 109.94 26.12
N SER A 905 -46.48 110.19 27.15
CA SER A 905 -47.01 110.72 28.41
C SER A 905 -47.35 112.20 28.25
N LEU A 906 -48.35 112.69 28.98
CA LEU A 906 -48.77 114.10 28.93
C LEU A 906 -47.59 115.07 29.16
N ARG A 907 -46.63 114.68 30.01
CA ARG A 907 -45.41 115.45 30.27
C ARG A 907 -44.57 115.64 29.00
N ILE A 908 -44.34 114.56 28.25
CA ILE A 908 -43.55 114.59 27.01
C ILE A 908 -44.24 115.46 25.96
N VAL A 909 -45.57 115.40 25.85
CA VAL A 909 -46.34 116.24 24.90
C VAL A 909 -46.26 117.71 25.27
N VAL A 910 -46.35 118.04 26.56
CA VAL A 910 -46.18 119.44 27.02
C VAL A 910 -44.76 119.94 26.76
N ASP A 911 -43.75 119.11 26.99
CA ASP A 911 -42.36 119.48 26.71
C ASP A 911 -42.11 119.59 25.19
N HIS A 912 -42.78 118.77 24.38
CA HIS A 912 -42.81 118.92 22.92
C HIS A 912 -43.45 120.26 22.51
N LEU A 913 -44.62 120.61 23.05
CA LEU A 913 -45.29 121.88 22.78
C LEU A 913 -44.41 123.08 23.16
N LYS A 914 -43.71 123.01 24.29
CA LYS A 914 -42.72 124.02 24.66
C LYS A 914 -41.64 124.12 23.60
N ALA A 915 -41.00 123.01 23.21
CA ALA A 915 -39.95 123.01 22.18
C ALA A 915 -40.47 123.55 20.82
N LEU A 916 -41.71 123.24 20.44
CA LEU A 916 -42.33 123.79 19.24
C LEU A 916 -42.44 125.32 19.30
N VAL A 917 -42.87 125.87 20.45
CA VAL A 917 -43.07 127.31 20.63
C VAL A 917 -41.74 128.06 20.81
N THR A 918 -40.83 127.51 21.61
CA THR A 918 -39.58 128.17 21.98
C THR A 918 -38.51 128.04 20.91
N ASP A 919 -38.42 126.87 20.27
CA ASP A 919 -37.27 126.53 19.42
C ASP A 919 -37.68 126.49 17.94
N LEU A 920 -38.82 125.89 17.61
CA LEU A 920 -39.22 125.61 16.23
C LEU A 920 -39.95 126.79 15.56
N ALA A 921 -40.94 127.37 16.23
CA ALA A 921 -41.75 128.49 15.72
C ALA A 921 -40.93 129.72 15.33
N PRO A 922 -39.85 130.10 16.03
CA PRO A 922 -38.98 131.20 15.60
C PRO A 922 -38.14 130.87 14.35
N ARG A 923 -37.81 129.59 14.13
CA ARG A 923 -36.93 129.11 13.05
C ARG A 923 -37.69 128.88 11.74
N TRP A 924 -38.92 128.40 11.85
CA TRP A 924 -39.76 128.04 10.71
C TRP A 924 -40.48 129.25 10.13
N LYS A 925 -39.95 129.85 9.06
CA LYS A 925 -40.50 131.10 8.49
C LYS A 925 -41.13 130.94 7.11
N SER A 926 -40.88 129.83 6.42
CA SER A 926 -41.50 129.60 5.11
C SER A 926 -43.00 129.32 5.27
N VAL A 927 -43.78 129.59 4.24
CA VAL A 927 -45.23 129.33 4.24
C VAL A 927 -45.52 127.85 4.48
N GLU A 928 -44.73 126.97 3.85
CA GLU A 928 -44.83 125.51 3.99
C GLU A 928 -44.51 125.08 5.43
N GLN A 929 -43.46 125.63 6.05
CA GLN A 929 -43.11 125.35 7.44
C GLN A 929 -44.16 125.86 8.42
N GLN A 930 -44.69 127.07 8.23
CA GLN A 930 -45.74 127.64 9.08
C GLN A 930 -47.06 126.86 8.97
N MET A 931 -47.40 126.35 7.78
CA MET A 931 -48.52 125.42 7.60
C MET A 931 -48.29 124.08 8.30
N ALA A 932 -47.08 123.52 8.21
CA ALA A 932 -46.70 122.30 8.92
C ALA A 932 -46.75 122.49 10.46
N LEU A 933 -46.23 123.61 10.97
CA LEU A 933 -46.29 123.96 12.40
C LEU A 933 -47.73 124.08 12.88
N LYS A 934 -48.61 124.73 12.10
CA LYS A 934 -50.02 124.84 12.42
C LYS A 934 -50.70 123.47 12.46
N SER A 935 -50.41 122.60 11.49
CA SER A 935 -50.91 121.21 11.44
C SER A 935 -50.48 120.43 12.68
N VAL A 936 -49.20 120.49 13.04
CA VAL A 936 -48.63 119.86 14.23
C VAL A 936 -49.28 120.38 15.51
N LEU A 937 -49.42 121.70 15.65
CA LEU A 937 -50.05 122.28 16.83
C LEU A 937 -51.49 121.79 16.96
N PHE A 938 -52.25 121.70 15.86
CA PHE A 938 -53.59 121.11 15.90
C PHE A 938 -53.57 119.65 16.38
N GLU A 939 -52.64 118.84 15.90
CA GLU A 939 -52.48 117.45 16.35
C GLU A 939 -52.11 117.34 17.84
N VAL A 940 -51.21 118.20 18.32
CA VAL A 940 -50.83 118.30 19.75
C VAL A 940 -52.01 118.73 20.62
N TYR A 941 -52.76 119.77 20.23
CA TYR A 941 -53.93 120.22 20.97
C TYR A 941 -55.06 119.18 20.93
N ARG A 942 -55.28 118.51 19.80
CA ARG A 942 -56.23 117.40 19.70
C ARG A 942 -55.88 116.28 20.67
N PHE A 943 -54.60 115.91 20.78
CA PHE A 943 -54.16 114.94 21.78
C PHE A 943 -54.42 115.40 23.22
N LEU A 944 -54.14 116.68 23.53
CA LEU A 944 -54.38 117.23 24.87
C LEU A 944 -55.87 117.29 25.23
N ASP A 945 -56.74 117.56 24.26
CA ASP A 945 -58.19 117.54 24.43
C ASP A 945 -58.72 116.11 24.62
N ASP A 946 -58.21 115.13 23.86
CA ASP A 946 -58.59 113.71 24.00
C ASP A 946 -58.06 113.06 25.30
N ALA A 947 -57.01 113.63 25.90
CA ALA A 947 -56.41 113.14 27.15
C ALA A 947 -57.01 113.77 28.43
N ALA A 948 -57.82 114.82 28.29
CA ALA A 948 -58.54 115.51 29.36
C ALA A 948 -59.90 114.85 29.65
#